data_AF-A0A642UZM0-F1
#
_entry.id   AF-A0A642UZM0-F1
#
_cell.length_a   1.000
_cell.length_b   1.000
_cell.length_c   1.000
_cell.angle_alpha   90.00
_cell.angle_beta   90.00
_cell.angle_gamma   90.00
#
_symmetry.space_group_name_H-M   'P 1'
#
loop_
_entity.id
_entity.type
_entity.pdbx_description
1 polymer ?
#
loop_
_entity_poly.entity_id
_entity_poly.type
_entity_poly.pdbx_seq_one_letter_code
_entity_poly.pdbx_strand_id
1 'polypeptide(L)'
;MDNSRTSNAPSTKRRRRHRPNQRKRAKHRRPPSTDAVAVKTESTHNDNDQPNKRVRKQKLTSSKQPATNKADHQTKDAKTKPQDPVTDTNDKAKSLPDILTARNNEKATFEDLPVSIVQFVFSLVDVPSMCNLYIAMEFSSYAEEIAKHLDDRGVTVTAEAVATGDPENISFATLARLPPCHIRVTCNLVNMELTFWHLKQVTVKSVDLHLKNLDKRRRRFHPDLQFLGSTLKTLRLDYFYFFNDRIPTTLTNLHLLQCESYIDLAAFTNLTHIEVIGCSGVSVKELPPSIVSLKMNEVEFDASTLPHIEHVFGDKITNLPWSQVKSAKWVKIPSGQRMDQLTELEINGGPVEKDVEFPKLESVKIKSQDCKNVSNYFTVAQLAQVRILKAKHAMVEILHLLQNLTILHCRFHDELTERSQLPPNLVELSISSSESVWGVPPQLKAFSYTSVIDSKYKFRFNEPTLCVYAESDNLKSLVIKGASSVTVECPNVTHFTCWDPRKIRVDLPNLQSLTYRNSCWPSTQFPFKRGYPNLQELDLRGVSQDVVFDHPMKSVRLDDMRPQRLKFTTDRVHFNKCEIPADTDITARVLKCNSRFLSTRGIRCEELYCNEVDQVPPTVQKLSLSLRESSPYTYIHAKVPELCGCNVLTSLKITGGIWHYRRGLPVPPSVKQVSIWNQHWNRRKQHWEGVFFVTTPTRLEHFEFFDPRYDNCVAFSQQPASVFVENGCPWGQSGSLASFDSTLL
;
A
#
# COMPACT_ATOMS: atom_id res chain seq x y z
N MET A 1 10.20 -41.08 52.84
CA MET A 1 9.13 -42.10 52.72
C MET A 1 9.12 -42.57 51.29
N ASP A 2 9.62 -43.77 51.09
CA ASP A 2 9.70 -44.41 49.78
C ASP A 2 8.32 -44.85 49.28
N ASN A 3 8.11 -44.79 47.97
CA ASN A 3 7.88 -46.04 47.26
C ASN A 3 8.22 -45.92 45.78
N SER A 4 8.71 -47.03 45.23
CA SER A 4 9.34 -47.11 43.92
C SER A 4 8.52 -47.92 42.92
N ARG A 5 9.03 -47.99 41.68
CA ARG A 5 8.91 -49.09 40.69
C ARG A 5 7.77 -49.09 39.65
N THR A 6 8.19 -48.60 38.47
CA THR A 6 8.32 -49.34 37.18
C THR A 6 7.10 -49.77 36.35
N SER A 7 7.22 -49.42 35.06
CA SER A 7 6.88 -50.17 33.84
C SER A 7 5.42 -50.51 33.52
N ASN A 8 4.96 -50.05 32.34
CA ASN A 8 4.36 -50.97 31.36
C ASN A 8 4.43 -50.44 29.92
N ALA A 9 4.43 -51.38 28.96
CA ALA A 9 4.65 -51.15 27.53
C ALA A 9 3.37 -50.67 26.79
N PRO A 10 3.48 -50.09 25.57
CA PRO A 10 2.36 -49.44 24.91
C PRO A 10 1.46 -50.42 24.16
N SER A 11 0.14 -50.32 24.36
CA SER A 11 -0.85 -50.89 23.45
C SER A 11 -2.01 -49.92 23.22
N THR A 12 -2.33 -49.64 21.95
CA THR A 12 -3.71 -49.41 21.48
C THR A 12 -3.76 -49.35 19.95
N LYS A 13 -4.65 -50.16 19.36
CA LYS A 13 -4.81 -50.32 17.91
C LYS A 13 -5.49 -49.08 17.29
N ARG A 14 -4.83 -48.42 16.34
CA ARG A 14 -5.37 -47.26 15.62
C ARG A 14 -6.41 -47.69 14.57
N ARG A 15 -7.70 -47.69 14.94
CA ARG A 15 -8.83 -47.99 14.03
C ARG A 15 -8.93 -46.97 12.88
N ARG A 16 -8.51 -47.35 11.66
CA ARG A 16 -8.83 -46.61 10.43
C ARG A 16 -10.31 -46.82 10.07
N ARG A 17 -11.13 -45.75 10.09
CA ARG A 17 -12.48 -45.75 9.48
C ARG A 17 -12.36 -45.36 8.00
N HIS A 18 -12.54 -46.31 7.10
CA HIS A 18 -12.82 -46.01 5.69
C HIS A 18 -14.28 -45.53 5.53
N ARG A 19 -14.49 -44.44 4.80
CA ARG A 19 -15.79 -44.06 4.21
C ARG A 19 -15.69 -44.21 2.69
N PRO A 20 -16.53 -45.03 2.03
CA PRO A 20 -16.68 -44.99 0.58
C PRO A 20 -17.76 -43.97 0.18
N ASN A 21 -17.39 -42.96 -0.61
CA ASN A 21 -18.35 -42.10 -1.29
C ASN A 21 -18.78 -42.76 -2.62
N GLN A 22 -20.02 -43.24 -2.72
CA GLN A 22 -20.65 -43.48 -4.02
C GLN A 22 -21.63 -42.34 -4.33
N ARG A 23 -21.39 -41.63 -5.43
CA ARG A 23 -22.37 -40.74 -6.08
C ARG A 23 -22.59 -41.21 -7.52
N LYS A 24 -23.60 -42.06 -7.73
CA LYS A 24 -24.11 -42.33 -9.08
C LYS A 24 -24.91 -41.11 -9.55
N ARG A 25 -24.58 -40.58 -10.73
CA ARG A 25 -25.43 -39.63 -11.46
C ARG A 25 -26.37 -40.43 -12.36
N ALA A 26 -27.66 -40.19 -12.26
CA ALA A 26 -28.64 -40.57 -13.28
C ALA A 26 -29.42 -39.32 -13.72
N LYS A 27 -29.61 -39.18 -15.03
CA LYS A 27 -30.43 -38.13 -15.65
C LYS A 27 -31.90 -38.55 -15.54
N HIS A 28 -32.84 -37.60 -15.42
CA HIS A 28 -34.05 -37.58 -16.25
C HIS A 28 -34.67 -36.17 -16.28
N ARG A 29 -35.13 -35.77 -17.46
CA ARG A 29 -36.01 -34.60 -17.69
C ARG A 29 -37.47 -35.08 -17.71
N ARG A 30 -38.40 -34.31 -17.15
CA ARG A 30 -39.71 -33.95 -17.76
C ARG A 30 -40.42 -32.86 -16.92
N PRO A 31 -41.39 -32.12 -17.49
CA PRO A 31 -41.90 -30.87 -16.93
C PRO A 31 -43.16 -31.04 -16.06
N PRO A 32 -43.57 -30.01 -15.30
CA PRO A 32 -44.92 -29.92 -14.75
C PRO A 32 -45.90 -29.36 -15.79
N SER A 33 -47.06 -30.01 -15.90
CA SER A 33 -48.26 -29.47 -16.53
C SER A 33 -49.03 -28.55 -15.57
N THR A 34 -50.00 -27.84 -16.13
CA THR A 34 -51.06 -27.12 -15.42
C THR A 34 -51.85 -28.01 -14.46
N ASP A 35 -52.38 -27.42 -13.39
CA ASP A 35 -53.83 -27.42 -13.14
C ASP A 35 -54.22 -26.29 -12.19
N ALA A 36 -55.48 -25.86 -12.30
CA ALA A 36 -56.04 -24.71 -11.61
C ALA A 36 -57.02 -25.11 -10.50
N VAL A 37 -57.08 -24.31 -9.44
CA VAL A 37 -58.27 -24.23 -8.56
C VAL A 37 -58.56 -22.76 -8.32
N ALA A 38 -59.76 -22.33 -8.73
CA ALA A 38 -60.27 -21.00 -8.44
C ALA A 38 -61.11 -21.01 -7.16
N VAL A 39 -61.02 -19.95 -6.37
CA VAL A 39 -62.04 -19.59 -5.37
C VAL A 39 -62.41 -18.13 -5.61
N LYS A 40 -63.71 -17.89 -5.75
CA LYS A 40 -64.30 -16.55 -5.95
C LYS A 40 -64.26 -15.75 -4.65
N THR A 41 -64.19 -14.43 -4.77
CA THR A 41 -65.04 -13.52 -3.99
C THR A 41 -65.33 -12.27 -4.79
N GLU A 42 -66.53 -11.72 -4.61
CA GLU A 42 -67.14 -10.75 -5.52
C GLU A 42 -66.89 -9.29 -5.10
N SER A 43 -66.94 -8.42 -6.13
CA SER A 43 -67.46 -7.05 -6.17
C SER A 43 -67.49 -6.20 -4.88
N THR A 44 -67.07 -4.93 -4.98
CA THR A 44 -68.03 -3.90 -5.44
C THR A 44 -67.36 -2.76 -6.20
N HIS A 45 -68.06 -2.23 -7.20
CA HIS A 45 -67.70 -1.01 -7.92
C HIS A 45 -67.77 0.22 -7.01
N ASN A 46 -66.97 1.24 -7.35
CA ASN A 46 -67.55 2.56 -7.59
C ASN A 46 -66.70 3.33 -8.61
N ASP A 47 -67.29 3.67 -9.74
CA ASP A 47 -66.75 4.63 -10.69
C ASP A 47 -66.99 6.06 -10.19
N ASN A 48 -66.15 7.00 -10.61
CA ASN A 48 -66.61 8.29 -11.13
C ASN A 48 -65.48 9.11 -11.78
N ASP A 49 -65.63 9.31 -13.09
CA ASP A 49 -65.42 10.55 -13.85
C ASP A 49 -64.15 11.41 -13.67
N GLN A 50 -63.39 11.47 -14.78
CA GLN A 50 -62.71 12.70 -15.20
C GLN A 50 -63.74 13.72 -15.70
N PRO A 51 -63.40 15.02 -15.81
CA PRO A 51 -62.87 15.45 -17.12
C PRO A 51 -61.79 16.56 -17.09
N ASN A 52 -60.84 16.42 -18.02
CA ASN A 52 -60.17 17.46 -18.82
C ASN A 52 -60.17 18.93 -18.35
N LYS A 53 -58.98 19.56 -18.34
CA LYS A 53 -58.80 20.91 -18.94
C LYS A 53 -57.38 21.22 -19.42
N ARG A 54 -57.28 21.69 -20.66
CA ARG A 54 -56.09 22.29 -21.29
C ARG A 54 -55.85 23.71 -20.74
N VAL A 55 -54.63 24.04 -20.32
CA VAL A 55 -54.07 25.42 -20.35
C VAL A 55 -52.56 25.29 -20.67
N ARG A 56 -52.14 25.52 -21.91
CA ARG A 56 -51.68 26.79 -22.53
C ARG A 56 -50.22 27.14 -22.17
N LYS A 57 -49.32 27.02 -23.16
CA LYS A 57 -47.94 27.51 -23.10
C LYS A 57 -47.96 29.03 -22.84
N GLN A 58 -47.17 29.51 -21.89
CA GLN A 58 -46.74 30.91 -21.85
C GLN A 58 -45.21 31.01 -21.83
N LYS A 59 -44.71 31.81 -22.75
CA LYS A 59 -43.31 32.17 -22.95
C LYS A 59 -43.15 33.54 -22.30
N LEU A 60 -42.30 33.67 -21.29
CA LEU A 60 -42.09 34.95 -20.61
C LEU A 60 -40.59 35.25 -20.51
N THR A 61 -40.21 36.33 -21.19
CA THR A 61 -38.88 36.93 -21.22
C THR A 61 -38.78 38.05 -20.18
N SER A 62 -37.84 37.96 -19.26
CA SER A 62 -37.14 39.11 -18.64
C SER A 62 -35.87 38.54 -17.97
N SER A 63 -34.66 39.05 -18.16
CA SER A 63 -34.19 40.45 -18.15
C SER A 63 -34.32 41.10 -16.77
N LYS A 64 -33.30 40.90 -15.93
CA LYS A 64 -32.86 41.87 -14.93
C LYS A 64 -31.43 41.54 -14.46
N GLN A 65 -30.51 42.49 -14.68
CA GLN A 65 -29.21 42.54 -14.01
C GLN A 65 -29.43 42.91 -12.53
N PRO A 66 -28.44 42.62 -11.68
CA PRO A 66 -28.05 43.57 -10.65
C PRO A 66 -26.60 44.04 -10.87
N ALA A 67 -26.38 45.35 -10.75
CA ALA A 67 -25.05 45.93 -10.70
C ALA A 67 -24.35 45.55 -9.37
N THR A 68 -23.05 45.27 -9.43
CA THR A 68 -22.19 45.20 -8.24
C THR A 68 -21.37 46.48 -8.14
N ASN A 69 -21.59 47.23 -7.06
CA ASN A 69 -20.82 48.44 -6.76
C ASN A 69 -19.38 48.08 -6.37
N LYS A 70 -18.42 48.87 -6.87
CA LYS A 70 -17.09 48.96 -6.25
C LYS A 70 -17.23 49.63 -4.88
N ALA A 71 -16.49 49.14 -3.90
CA ALA A 71 -16.24 49.84 -2.65
C ALA A 71 -14.74 49.77 -2.36
N ASP A 72 -14.06 50.91 -2.51
CA ASP A 72 -12.66 51.07 -2.13
C ASP A 72 -12.54 51.17 -0.60
N HIS A 73 -11.56 50.49 -0.02
CA HIS A 73 -11.12 50.77 1.34
C HIS A 73 -9.62 51.03 1.37
N GLN A 74 -9.30 52.33 1.49
CA GLN A 74 -7.97 52.82 1.80
C GLN A 74 -7.70 52.65 3.30
N THR A 75 -6.49 52.26 3.65
CA THR A 75 -5.93 52.46 4.99
C THR A 75 -4.61 53.22 4.91
N LYS A 76 -4.67 54.47 5.37
CA LYS A 76 -3.57 55.29 5.91
C LYS A 76 -3.44 54.99 7.41
N ASP A 77 -2.39 55.31 8.18
CA ASP A 77 -1.14 56.07 8.00
C ASP A 77 -0.14 55.61 9.11
N ALA A 78 1.14 56.03 9.02
CA ALA A 78 2.19 56.16 10.07
C ALA A 78 3.53 55.50 9.65
N LYS A 79 4.56 56.20 9.14
CA LYS A 79 5.46 57.22 9.74
C LYS A 79 6.18 56.80 11.03
N THR A 80 7.45 56.38 10.90
CA THR A 80 8.59 57.07 11.54
C THR A 80 9.91 56.83 10.79
N LYS A 81 10.71 57.91 10.61
CA LYS A 81 12.16 57.93 10.27
C LYS A 81 12.88 58.41 11.55
N PRO A 82 14.14 58.04 11.84
CA PRO A 82 15.34 58.72 11.27
C PRO A 82 16.55 57.75 11.11
N GLN A 83 17.79 58.09 10.73
CA GLN A 83 18.41 59.21 9.98
C GLN A 83 19.73 58.72 9.33
N ASP A 84 20.25 59.48 8.37
CA ASP A 84 21.59 59.28 7.79
C ASP A 84 22.71 59.89 8.66
N PRO A 85 24.00 59.61 8.37
CA PRO A 85 24.77 60.73 7.81
C PRO A 85 25.60 60.41 6.55
N VAL A 86 25.81 61.49 5.80
CA VAL A 86 26.50 61.63 4.51
C VAL A 86 28.03 61.65 4.67
N THR A 87 28.76 61.11 3.70
CA THR A 87 30.01 61.72 3.20
C THR A 87 30.12 61.56 1.69
N ASP A 88 30.28 62.68 0.99
CA ASP A 88 30.56 62.77 -0.45
C ASP A 88 31.96 62.23 -0.82
N THR A 89 32.12 61.79 -2.06
CA THR A 89 33.15 62.37 -2.95
C THR A 89 32.88 62.06 -4.42
N ASN A 90 33.05 63.08 -5.27
CA ASN A 90 33.02 62.96 -6.73
C ASN A 90 34.17 62.08 -7.24
N ASP A 91 33.99 61.33 -8.33
CA ASP A 91 34.35 61.85 -9.67
C ASP A 91 34.11 60.88 -10.85
N LYS A 92 34.03 61.46 -12.06
CA LYS A 92 34.20 60.82 -13.38
C LYS A 92 33.19 59.74 -13.80
N ALA A 93 32.09 60.23 -14.38
CA ALA A 93 31.36 59.50 -15.41
C ALA A 93 32.28 59.12 -16.59
N LYS A 94 32.48 57.81 -16.78
CA LYS A 94 32.79 57.22 -18.10
C LYS A 94 31.57 56.44 -18.59
N SER A 95 31.34 56.51 -19.89
CA SER A 95 30.17 55.98 -20.59
C SER A 95 30.01 54.47 -20.43
N LEU A 96 28.95 54.03 -19.72
CA LEU A 96 28.40 52.67 -19.85
C LEU A 96 27.39 52.67 -21.01
N PRO A 97 27.82 52.26 -22.22
CA PRO A 97 27.05 51.22 -22.93
C PRO A 97 27.90 49.99 -23.32
N ASP A 98 29.23 50.10 -23.38
CA ASP A 98 30.08 49.13 -24.11
C ASP A 98 30.57 47.92 -23.29
N ILE A 99 30.19 47.81 -22.01
CA ILE A 99 30.59 46.69 -21.14
C ILE A 99 29.51 45.58 -21.08
N LEU A 100 28.25 45.88 -21.42
CA LEU A 100 27.14 44.91 -21.35
C LEU A 100 26.99 44.01 -22.58
N THR A 101 27.68 44.31 -23.68
CA THR A 101 27.64 43.54 -24.93
C THR A 101 28.68 42.42 -25.01
N ALA A 102 29.62 42.33 -24.06
CA ALA A 102 30.73 41.37 -24.09
C ALA A 102 30.55 40.11 -23.21
N ARG A 103 29.45 40.00 -22.42
CA ARG A 103 29.23 38.89 -21.46
C ARG A 103 28.04 37.96 -21.77
N ASN A 104 27.23 38.26 -22.77
CA ASN A 104 25.94 37.56 -23.02
C ASN A 104 26.06 36.21 -23.76
N ASN A 105 27.07 35.38 -23.44
CA ASN A 105 27.17 34.00 -23.95
C ASN A 105 27.60 32.96 -22.89
N GLU A 106 27.88 33.37 -21.65
CA GLU A 106 27.97 32.42 -20.53
C GLU A 106 26.55 31.97 -20.17
N LYS A 107 26.22 30.72 -20.50
CA LYS A 107 24.96 30.10 -20.10
C LYS A 107 24.95 29.97 -18.58
N ALA A 108 24.00 30.62 -17.92
CA ALA A 108 23.77 30.45 -16.49
C ALA A 108 23.70 28.96 -16.15
N THR A 109 24.59 28.54 -15.27
CA THR A 109 24.74 27.17 -14.78
C THR A 109 23.85 26.96 -13.55
N PHE A 110 23.78 25.72 -13.06
CA PHE A 110 23.12 25.45 -11.78
C PHE A 110 23.89 26.07 -10.60
N GLU A 111 25.20 26.30 -10.76
CA GLU A 111 26.07 26.93 -9.75
C GLU A 111 25.76 28.42 -9.56
N ASP A 112 25.25 29.10 -10.59
CA ASP A 112 24.85 30.51 -10.55
C ASP A 112 23.50 30.78 -9.85
N LEU A 113 22.77 29.73 -9.44
CA LEU A 113 21.49 29.88 -8.74
C LEU A 113 21.70 30.31 -7.28
N PRO A 114 20.86 31.19 -6.71
CA PRO A 114 20.92 31.51 -5.29
C PRO A 114 20.70 30.28 -4.41
N VAL A 115 21.46 30.15 -3.33
CA VAL A 115 21.43 29.00 -2.39
C VAL A 115 20.00 28.65 -1.94
N SER A 116 19.14 29.65 -1.69
CA SER A 116 17.73 29.44 -1.31
C SER A 116 16.89 28.78 -2.40
N ILE A 117 17.17 29.06 -3.68
CA ILE A 117 16.54 28.39 -4.83
C ILE A 117 17.07 26.96 -4.96
N VAL A 118 18.37 26.76 -4.76
CA VAL A 118 19.01 25.43 -4.79
C VAL A 118 18.45 24.52 -3.67
N GLN A 119 18.36 25.02 -2.44
CA GLN A 119 17.71 24.34 -1.31
C GLN A 119 16.24 24.03 -1.59
N PHE A 120 15.49 24.97 -2.21
CA PHE A 120 14.12 24.72 -2.61
C PHE A 120 14.02 23.61 -3.67
N VAL A 121 14.89 23.61 -4.69
CA VAL A 121 14.97 22.51 -5.67
C VAL A 121 15.26 21.18 -4.97
N PHE A 122 16.25 21.11 -4.08
CA PHE A 122 16.59 19.90 -3.33
C PHE A 122 15.40 19.37 -2.50
N SER A 123 14.60 20.26 -1.92
CA SER A 123 13.38 19.88 -1.18
C SER A 123 12.29 19.21 -2.04
N LEU A 124 12.31 19.42 -3.36
CA LEU A 124 11.35 18.86 -4.32
C LEU A 124 11.86 17.59 -5.01
N VAL A 125 13.17 17.38 -5.08
CA VAL A 125 13.81 16.23 -5.74
C VAL A 125 13.71 14.98 -4.85
N ASP A 126 13.58 13.80 -5.47
CA ASP A 126 13.53 12.52 -4.77
C ASP A 126 14.93 12.01 -4.35
N VAL A 127 14.99 11.14 -3.34
CA VAL A 127 16.27 10.69 -2.77
C VAL A 127 17.18 10.01 -3.81
N PRO A 128 16.70 9.14 -4.72
CA PRO A 128 17.53 8.58 -5.79
C PRO A 128 18.18 9.64 -6.68
N SER A 129 17.41 10.63 -7.14
CA SER A 129 17.94 11.74 -7.94
C SER A 129 18.90 12.62 -7.14
N MET A 130 18.67 12.86 -5.85
CA MET A 130 19.62 13.58 -4.98
C MET A 130 20.95 12.83 -4.82
N CYS A 131 20.94 11.50 -4.76
CA CYS A 131 22.16 10.68 -4.74
C CYS A 131 22.93 10.79 -6.06
N ASN A 132 22.23 10.72 -7.20
CA ASN A 132 22.84 10.89 -8.52
C ASN A 132 23.37 12.32 -8.71
N LEU A 133 22.68 13.32 -8.16
CA LEU A 133 23.12 14.73 -8.18
C LEU A 133 24.38 14.92 -7.34
N TYR A 134 24.46 14.35 -6.13
CA TYR A 134 25.70 14.35 -5.34
C TYR A 134 26.88 13.81 -6.17
N ILE A 135 26.67 12.66 -6.81
CA ILE A 135 27.68 11.97 -7.61
C ILE A 135 28.12 12.78 -8.84
N ALA A 136 27.23 13.57 -9.43
CA ALA A 136 27.56 14.48 -10.53
C ALA A 136 28.24 15.77 -10.05
N MET A 137 27.99 16.17 -8.81
CA MET A 137 28.36 17.46 -8.21
C MET A 137 29.39 17.29 -7.07
N GLU A 138 30.09 16.16 -7.01
CA GLU A 138 30.98 15.73 -5.90
C GLU A 138 32.10 16.76 -5.60
N PHE A 139 32.53 17.50 -6.62
CA PHE A 139 33.57 18.53 -6.53
C PHE A 139 33.02 19.98 -6.54
N SER A 140 31.70 20.15 -6.45
CA SER A 140 31.04 21.46 -6.42
C SER A 140 30.90 22.02 -5.00
N SER A 141 30.65 23.32 -4.89
CA SER A 141 30.30 23.99 -3.62
C SER A 141 28.97 23.51 -3.01
N TYR A 142 28.13 22.80 -3.77
CA TYR A 142 26.86 22.24 -3.28
C TYR A 142 26.97 20.82 -2.73
N ALA A 143 28.12 20.16 -2.84
CA ALA A 143 28.31 18.80 -2.33
C ALA A 143 27.94 18.66 -0.84
N GLU A 144 28.34 19.63 0.00
CA GLU A 144 28.03 19.65 1.43
C GLU A 144 26.53 19.81 1.73
N GLU A 145 25.84 20.70 1.01
CA GLU A 145 24.40 20.95 1.21
C GLU A 145 23.56 19.76 0.70
N ILE A 146 23.99 19.12 -0.39
CA ILE A 146 23.41 17.85 -0.87
C ILE A 146 23.66 16.73 0.15
N ALA A 147 24.88 16.62 0.70
CA ALA A 147 25.23 15.62 1.70
C ALA A 147 24.36 15.73 2.96
N LYS A 148 24.15 16.96 3.45
CA LYS A 148 23.25 17.29 4.57
C LYS A 148 21.80 16.90 4.28
N HIS A 149 21.30 17.17 3.07
CA HIS A 149 19.94 16.78 2.68
C HIS A 149 19.76 15.26 2.56
N LEU A 150 20.80 14.53 2.16
CA LEU A 150 20.81 13.06 2.18
C LEU A 150 20.87 12.51 3.61
N ASP A 151 21.49 13.23 4.54
CA ASP A 151 21.53 12.90 5.97
C ASP A 151 20.14 12.96 6.61
N ASP A 152 19.46 14.11 6.44
CA ASP A 152 18.15 14.38 7.04
C ASP A 152 17.06 13.42 6.54
N ARG A 153 17.17 12.93 5.29
CA ARG A 153 16.15 12.07 4.66
C ARG A 153 16.46 10.57 4.72
N GLY A 154 17.74 10.22 4.78
CA GLY A 154 18.23 8.86 4.68
C GLY A 154 18.07 8.22 3.29
N VAL A 155 18.97 7.29 2.96
CA VAL A 155 19.04 6.65 1.63
C VAL A 155 18.52 5.21 1.70
N THR A 156 17.54 4.86 0.86
CA THR A 156 17.07 3.46 0.77
C THR A 156 17.89 2.68 -0.26
N VAL A 157 18.52 1.60 0.19
CA VAL A 157 19.49 0.80 -0.58
C VAL A 157 19.05 -0.66 -0.63
N THR A 158 19.22 -1.30 -1.77
CA THR A 158 18.94 -2.73 -1.92
C THR A 158 19.87 -3.40 -2.94
N ALA A 159 20.32 -4.62 -2.63
CA ALA A 159 21.04 -5.45 -3.59
C ALA A 159 20.17 -5.79 -4.83
N GLU A 160 18.84 -5.80 -4.68
CA GLU A 160 17.90 -6.01 -5.79
C GLU A 160 18.00 -4.90 -6.86
N ALA A 161 18.47 -3.68 -6.52
CA ALA A 161 18.63 -2.59 -7.49
C ALA A 161 19.63 -2.96 -8.60
N VAL A 162 20.72 -3.65 -8.23
CA VAL A 162 21.71 -4.15 -9.19
C VAL A 162 21.09 -5.20 -10.12
N ALA A 163 20.29 -6.12 -9.57
CA ALA A 163 19.67 -7.22 -10.33
C ALA A 163 18.43 -6.81 -11.16
N THR A 164 17.82 -5.65 -10.89
CA THR A 164 16.59 -5.18 -11.54
C THR A 164 16.76 -3.92 -12.39
N GLY A 165 17.89 -3.21 -12.25
CA GLY A 165 18.12 -1.94 -12.92
C GLY A 165 17.07 -0.87 -12.57
N ASP A 166 16.53 -0.90 -11.35
CA ASP A 166 15.48 0.01 -10.90
C ASP A 166 16.03 1.39 -10.52
N PRO A 167 15.74 2.46 -11.29
CA PRO A 167 16.23 3.81 -10.97
C PRO A 167 15.56 4.42 -9.74
N GLU A 168 14.42 3.88 -9.25
CA GLU A 168 13.80 4.32 -8.00
C GLU A 168 14.57 3.80 -6.75
N ASN A 169 15.58 2.92 -6.93
CA ASN A 169 16.33 2.31 -5.84
C ASN A 169 17.85 2.54 -5.97
N ILE A 170 18.52 2.83 -4.84
CA ILE A 170 19.98 3.02 -4.81
C ILE A 170 20.69 1.67 -4.68
N SER A 171 21.71 1.48 -5.54
CA SER A 171 22.59 0.31 -5.49
C SER A 171 23.71 0.49 -4.46
N PHE A 172 24.31 -0.61 -3.98
CA PHE A 172 25.48 -0.53 -3.10
C PHE A 172 26.72 0.09 -3.78
N ALA A 173 26.86 -0.05 -5.10
CA ALA A 173 27.92 0.62 -5.85
C ALA A 173 27.70 2.14 -5.94
N THR A 174 26.44 2.57 -6.02
CA THR A 174 26.07 3.99 -5.93
C THR A 174 26.31 4.52 -4.51
N LEU A 175 25.89 3.78 -3.48
CA LEU A 175 26.13 4.13 -2.07
C LEU A 175 27.62 4.31 -1.74
N ALA A 176 28.49 3.48 -2.31
CA ALA A 176 29.94 3.57 -2.10
C ALA A 176 30.56 4.89 -2.63
N ARG A 177 29.81 5.69 -3.40
CA ARG A 177 30.20 7.03 -3.89
C ARG A 177 29.47 8.18 -3.18
N LEU A 178 28.65 7.89 -2.17
CA LEU A 178 27.93 8.88 -1.38
C LEU A 178 28.71 9.22 -0.11
N PRO A 179 28.48 10.40 0.50
CA PRO A 179 29.07 10.72 1.79
C PRO A 179 28.41 9.85 2.88
N PRO A 180 29.08 9.60 4.02
CA PRO A 180 28.50 8.81 5.10
C PRO A 180 27.16 9.40 5.57
N CYS A 181 26.08 8.65 5.36
CA CYS A 181 24.71 9.05 5.63
C CYS A 181 23.95 7.95 6.40
N HIS A 182 22.72 8.25 6.77
CA HIS A 182 21.78 7.27 7.33
C HIS A 182 21.19 6.40 6.20
N ILE A 183 21.33 5.07 6.28
CA ILE A 183 20.80 4.16 5.24
C ILE A 183 19.70 3.24 5.76
N ARG A 184 18.75 2.90 4.87
CA ARG A 184 17.73 1.88 5.08
C ARG A 184 17.91 0.75 4.09
N VAL A 185 18.15 -0.45 4.59
CA VAL A 185 18.40 -1.65 3.78
C VAL A 185 17.25 -2.61 3.95
N THR A 186 16.57 -2.94 2.85
CA THR A 186 15.60 -4.05 2.83
C THR A 186 16.19 -5.20 2.05
N CYS A 187 16.30 -6.36 2.70
CA CYS A 187 16.87 -7.56 2.11
C CYS A 187 15.99 -8.78 2.33
N ASN A 188 15.85 -9.62 1.31
CA ASN A 188 15.27 -10.95 1.43
C ASN A 188 16.35 -11.96 1.89
N LEU A 189 15.98 -13.19 2.26
CA LEU A 189 16.98 -14.21 2.68
C LEU A 189 17.99 -14.56 1.55
N VAL A 190 17.56 -14.52 0.29
CA VAL A 190 18.37 -14.85 -0.91
C VAL A 190 19.57 -13.91 -1.06
N ASN A 191 19.31 -12.60 -0.97
CA ASN A 191 20.27 -11.53 -1.24
C ASN A 191 21.08 -11.10 0.00
N MET A 192 20.90 -11.78 1.13
CA MET A 192 21.41 -11.34 2.43
C MET A 192 22.92 -11.49 2.57
N GLU A 193 23.53 -12.57 2.06
CA GLU A 193 24.99 -12.71 2.08
C GLU A 193 25.67 -11.63 1.22
N LEU A 194 25.13 -11.38 0.01
CA LEU A 194 25.58 -10.31 -0.87
C LEU A 194 25.40 -8.92 -0.23
N THR A 195 24.27 -8.69 0.44
CA THR A 195 23.99 -7.45 1.17
C THR A 195 24.96 -7.25 2.34
N PHE A 196 25.28 -8.29 3.11
CA PHE A 196 26.26 -8.20 4.20
C PHE A 196 27.68 -8.01 3.67
N TRP A 197 28.02 -8.61 2.53
CA TRP A 197 29.31 -8.39 1.86
C TRP A 197 29.48 -6.92 1.45
N HIS A 198 28.46 -6.31 0.85
CA HIS A 198 28.47 -4.88 0.53
C HIS A 198 28.49 -3.98 1.77
N LEU A 199 27.69 -4.30 2.81
CA LEU A 199 27.65 -3.52 4.04
C LEU A 199 29.00 -3.49 4.78
N LYS A 200 29.85 -4.50 4.61
CA LYS A 200 31.22 -4.53 5.14
C LYS A 200 32.22 -3.64 4.37
N GLN A 201 31.82 -3.08 3.22
CA GLN A 201 32.69 -2.30 2.34
C GLN A 201 32.34 -0.80 2.31
N VAL A 202 31.18 -0.40 2.84
CA VAL A 202 30.66 0.98 2.78
C VAL A 202 30.70 1.65 4.14
N THR A 203 31.12 2.92 4.18
CA THR A 203 31.10 3.72 5.41
C THR A 203 29.76 4.46 5.53
N VAL A 204 29.07 4.28 6.65
CA VAL A 204 27.71 4.81 6.88
C VAL A 204 27.58 5.35 8.30
N LYS A 205 26.72 6.35 8.51
CA LYS A 205 26.43 6.89 9.86
C LYS A 205 25.52 5.97 10.66
N SER A 206 24.49 5.41 10.01
CA SER A 206 23.67 4.35 10.61
C SER A 206 22.99 3.45 9.58
N VAL A 207 22.52 2.30 10.05
CA VAL A 207 21.76 1.31 9.28
C VAL A 207 20.42 1.02 9.97
N ASP A 208 19.34 1.18 9.22
CA ASP A 208 18.02 0.57 9.45
C ASP A 208 17.93 -0.71 8.60
N LEU A 209 18.05 -1.89 9.20
CA LEU A 209 18.09 -3.18 8.48
C LEU A 209 16.76 -3.93 8.59
N HIS A 210 16.11 -4.21 7.46
CA HIS A 210 14.92 -5.07 7.36
C HIS A 210 15.25 -6.37 6.61
N LEU A 211 15.37 -7.48 7.35
CA LEU A 211 15.53 -8.82 6.80
C LEU A 211 14.18 -9.52 6.65
N LYS A 212 13.92 -10.14 5.49
CA LYS A 212 12.68 -10.85 5.15
C LYS A 212 12.94 -12.30 4.74
N ASN A 213 12.55 -13.25 5.58
CA ASN A 213 12.57 -14.66 5.23
C ASN A 213 11.23 -15.10 4.61
N LEU A 214 11.15 -15.03 3.28
CA LEU A 214 9.94 -15.44 2.55
C LEU A 214 9.74 -16.97 2.54
N ASP A 215 10.80 -17.77 2.75
CA ASP A 215 10.69 -19.22 2.87
C ASP A 215 10.48 -19.65 4.33
N LYS A 216 9.21 -19.84 4.70
CA LYS A 216 8.80 -20.36 6.01
C LYS A 216 9.37 -21.75 6.37
N ARG A 217 10.09 -22.43 5.47
CA ARG A 217 10.84 -23.67 5.75
C ARG A 217 12.29 -23.42 6.16
N ARG A 218 12.93 -22.36 5.68
CA ARG A 218 14.33 -21.98 5.97
C ARG A 218 14.45 -21.12 7.23
N ARG A 219 13.69 -21.46 8.29
CA ARG A 219 13.66 -20.66 9.52
C ARG A 219 14.96 -20.71 10.36
N ARG A 220 15.78 -21.75 10.18
CA ARG A 220 17.03 -22.01 10.91
C ARG A 220 18.25 -21.18 10.46
N PHE A 221 18.05 -20.13 9.66
CA PHE A 221 19.15 -19.22 9.35
C PHE A 221 19.24 -18.13 10.41
N HIS A 222 20.45 -17.88 10.91
CA HIS A 222 20.72 -16.94 11.99
C HIS A 222 21.80 -15.93 11.55
N PRO A 223 21.42 -14.73 11.06
CA PRO A 223 22.39 -13.74 10.62
C PRO A 223 23.26 -13.28 11.79
N ASP A 224 24.58 -13.21 11.56
CA ASP A 224 25.50 -12.52 12.44
C ASP A 224 25.57 -11.05 12.01
N LEU A 225 25.12 -10.16 12.90
CA LEU A 225 25.04 -8.73 12.69
C LEU A 225 26.03 -7.95 13.57
N GLN A 226 26.88 -8.64 14.34
CA GLN A 226 27.87 -7.99 15.22
C GLN A 226 28.77 -7.02 14.45
N PHE A 227 29.10 -7.33 13.19
CA PHE A 227 29.97 -6.53 12.33
C PHE A 227 29.44 -5.10 12.06
N LEU A 228 28.14 -4.84 12.25
CA LEU A 228 27.57 -3.49 12.11
C LEU A 228 27.76 -2.65 13.38
N GLY A 229 27.96 -3.28 14.54
CA GLY A 229 28.21 -2.63 15.82
C GLY A 229 27.23 -1.48 16.11
N SER A 230 27.80 -0.31 16.45
CA SER A 230 27.05 0.90 16.78
C SER A 230 26.31 1.56 15.62
N THR A 231 26.58 1.16 14.36
CA THR A 231 25.89 1.72 13.18
C THR A 231 24.46 1.17 13.04
N LEU A 232 24.20 -0.07 13.48
CA LEU A 232 22.86 -0.65 13.45
C LEU A 232 21.97 0.01 14.52
N LYS A 233 20.96 0.78 14.09
CA LYS A 233 20.01 1.47 14.99
C LYS A 233 18.66 0.78 15.02
N THR A 234 18.14 0.42 13.84
CA THR A 234 16.87 -0.30 13.71
C THR A 234 17.11 -1.66 13.08
N LEU A 235 16.59 -2.70 13.72
CA LEU A 235 16.59 -4.06 13.18
C LEU A 235 15.15 -4.55 13.08
N ARG A 236 14.78 -5.00 11.89
CA ARG A 236 13.50 -5.66 11.63
C ARG A 236 13.73 -7.05 11.03
N LEU A 237 13.20 -8.07 11.68
CA LEU A 237 13.24 -9.46 11.26
C LEU A 237 11.82 -9.95 10.98
N ASP A 238 11.54 -10.34 9.73
CA ASP A 238 10.31 -11.01 9.35
C ASP A 238 10.62 -12.51 9.10
N TYR A 239 10.05 -13.42 9.92
CA TYR A 239 10.16 -14.90 9.81
C TYR A 239 11.53 -15.55 10.09
N PHE A 240 12.34 -15.00 10.99
CA PHE A 240 13.64 -15.57 11.38
C PHE A 240 13.59 -16.37 12.68
N TYR A 241 14.57 -17.26 12.88
CA TYR A 241 15.08 -17.53 14.21
C TYR A 241 16.25 -16.58 14.47
N PHE A 242 16.39 -16.08 15.69
CA PHE A 242 17.47 -15.18 16.05
C PHE A 242 18.06 -15.53 17.40
N PHE A 243 19.33 -15.18 17.61
CA PHE A 243 20.03 -15.33 18.88
C PHE A 243 20.57 -13.98 19.31
N ASN A 244 20.52 -13.70 20.61
CA ASN A 244 20.82 -12.36 21.14
C ASN A 244 22.31 -12.01 21.07
N ASP A 245 23.17 -13.02 21.15
CA ASP A 245 24.62 -12.90 20.98
C ASP A 245 25.02 -12.38 19.59
N ARG A 246 24.21 -12.63 18.55
CA ARG A 246 24.49 -12.23 17.15
C ARG A 246 24.02 -10.84 16.77
N ILE A 247 23.43 -10.08 17.70
CA ILE A 247 22.89 -8.74 17.44
C ILE A 247 23.64 -7.71 18.31
N PRO A 248 24.12 -6.59 17.74
CA PRO A 248 24.73 -5.52 18.53
C PRO A 248 23.80 -5.02 19.66
N THR A 249 24.31 -4.99 20.90
CA THR A 249 23.59 -4.48 22.08
C THR A 249 23.31 -2.97 22.02
N THR A 250 23.98 -2.25 21.11
CA THR A 250 23.81 -0.82 20.83
C THR A 250 22.52 -0.46 20.09
N LEU A 251 21.71 -1.45 19.70
CA LEU A 251 20.46 -1.30 18.97
C LEU A 251 19.44 -0.43 19.73
N THR A 252 18.75 0.48 19.03
CA THR A 252 17.73 1.36 19.62
C THR A 252 16.30 0.91 19.34
N ASN A 253 16.05 0.27 18.19
CA ASN A 253 14.72 -0.18 17.75
C ASN A 253 14.76 -1.64 17.27
N LEU A 254 13.90 -2.51 17.81
CA LEU A 254 13.83 -3.93 17.45
C LEU A 254 12.41 -4.34 17.04
N HIS A 255 12.26 -4.89 15.84
CA HIS A 255 10.99 -5.37 15.30
C HIS A 255 11.10 -6.85 14.92
N LEU A 256 10.29 -7.70 15.57
CA LEU A 256 10.25 -9.15 15.41
C LEU A 256 8.87 -9.56 14.93
N LEU A 257 8.74 -9.95 13.67
CA LEU A 257 7.48 -10.34 13.05
C LEU A 257 7.51 -11.81 12.66
N GLN A 258 6.65 -12.62 13.28
CA GLN A 258 6.51 -14.07 13.04
C GLN A 258 7.82 -14.86 13.19
N CYS A 259 8.67 -14.42 14.12
CA CYS A 259 9.95 -15.04 14.48
C CYS A 259 9.79 -16.11 15.59
N GLU A 260 10.84 -16.89 15.81
CA GLU A 260 10.93 -17.88 16.89
C GLU A 260 12.26 -17.72 17.64
N SER A 261 12.23 -17.51 18.96
CA SER A 261 13.43 -17.51 19.82
C SER A 261 13.07 -17.53 21.31
N TYR A 262 14.04 -17.80 22.18
CA TYR A 262 13.98 -17.44 23.60
C TYR A 262 14.69 -16.10 23.78
N ILE A 263 14.03 -15.09 24.35
CA ILE A 263 14.55 -13.72 24.34
C ILE A 263 14.80 -13.17 25.74
N ASP A 264 16.07 -12.94 26.06
CA ASP A 264 16.51 -12.06 27.15
C ASP A 264 17.09 -10.77 26.57
N LEU A 265 16.34 -9.67 26.63
CA LEU A 265 16.77 -8.38 26.07
C LEU A 265 17.39 -7.44 27.10
N ALA A 266 17.63 -7.89 28.34
CA ALA A 266 18.23 -7.06 29.38
C ALA A 266 19.59 -6.45 28.96
N ALA A 267 20.35 -7.16 28.11
CA ALA A 267 21.64 -6.71 27.58
C ALA A 267 21.55 -5.54 26.57
N PHE A 268 20.38 -5.22 26.02
CA PHE A 268 20.21 -4.17 25.00
C PHE A 268 19.88 -2.82 25.67
N THR A 269 20.80 -2.30 26.49
CA THR A 269 20.59 -1.12 27.35
C THR A 269 20.18 0.17 26.62
N ASN A 270 20.34 0.22 25.31
CA ASN A 270 19.97 1.37 24.46
C ASN A 270 18.61 1.19 23.76
N LEU A 271 17.95 0.04 23.93
CA LEU A 271 16.69 -0.30 23.28
C LEU A 271 15.56 0.56 23.86
N THR A 272 14.94 1.37 23.01
CA THR A 272 13.84 2.28 23.38
C THR A 272 12.51 1.85 22.77
N HIS A 273 12.54 1.16 21.63
CA HIS A 273 11.36 0.70 20.92
C HIS A 273 11.44 -0.79 20.62
N ILE A 274 10.38 -1.52 20.95
CA ILE A 274 10.25 -2.95 20.65
C ILE A 274 8.88 -3.31 20.08
N GLU A 275 8.87 -4.10 19.00
CA GLU A 275 7.69 -4.69 18.37
C GLU A 275 7.86 -6.20 18.25
N VAL A 276 6.95 -7.00 18.82
CA VAL A 276 6.93 -8.47 18.75
C VAL A 276 5.52 -8.91 18.37
N ILE A 277 5.35 -9.47 17.17
CA ILE A 277 4.02 -9.82 16.64
C ILE A 277 4.01 -11.23 16.04
N GLY A 278 3.08 -12.06 16.50
CA GLY A 278 2.86 -13.41 15.97
C GLY A 278 4.07 -14.33 16.13
N CYS A 279 4.93 -14.04 17.11
CA CYS A 279 6.15 -14.80 17.37
C CYS A 279 5.85 -15.96 18.33
N SER A 280 6.02 -17.19 17.86
CA SER A 280 5.71 -18.40 18.64
C SER A 280 6.92 -18.87 19.43
N GLY A 281 6.70 -19.35 20.67
CA GLY A 281 7.79 -19.84 21.54
C GLY A 281 8.62 -18.72 22.17
N VAL A 282 8.29 -17.46 21.90
CA VAL A 282 8.91 -16.28 22.53
C VAL A 282 8.38 -16.13 23.96
N SER A 283 9.25 -16.41 24.92
CA SER A 283 9.19 -15.82 26.26
C SER A 283 10.16 -14.64 26.30
N VAL A 284 9.63 -13.43 26.45
CA VAL A 284 10.42 -12.25 26.84
C VAL A 284 10.53 -12.30 28.36
N LYS A 285 11.71 -12.61 28.88
CA LYS A 285 11.92 -12.68 30.33
C LYS A 285 12.05 -11.29 30.94
N GLU A 286 12.98 -10.50 30.41
CA GLU A 286 13.34 -9.17 30.90
C GLU A 286 13.53 -8.22 29.70
N LEU A 287 13.14 -6.97 29.90
CA LEU A 287 13.36 -5.85 28.99
C LEU A 287 14.17 -4.76 29.71
N PRO A 288 14.99 -3.97 29.00
CA PRO A 288 15.76 -2.91 29.61
C PRO A 288 14.86 -1.74 30.05
N PRO A 289 15.21 -1.01 31.12
CA PRO A 289 14.38 0.08 31.66
C PRO A 289 14.26 1.30 30.72
N SER A 290 15.07 1.34 29.66
CA SER A 290 15.08 2.35 28.59
C SER A 290 13.89 2.27 27.63
N ILE A 291 13.03 1.25 27.72
CA ILE A 291 11.89 1.08 26.80
C ILE A 291 10.84 2.19 27.00
N VAL A 292 10.62 2.96 25.94
CA VAL A 292 9.60 4.01 25.81
C VAL A 292 8.37 3.51 25.04
N SER A 293 8.57 2.56 24.10
CA SER A 293 7.50 2.00 23.28
C SER A 293 7.56 0.47 23.23
N LEU A 294 6.46 -0.16 23.66
CA LEU A 294 6.29 -1.60 23.81
C LEU A 294 5.09 -2.08 22.99
N LYS A 295 5.34 -2.89 21.96
CA LYS A 295 4.29 -3.53 21.17
C LYS A 295 4.47 -5.04 21.18
N MET A 296 3.63 -5.76 21.91
CA MET A 296 3.67 -7.21 22.02
C MET A 296 2.29 -7.82 21.88
N ASN A 297 2.12 -8.73 20.91
CA ASN A 297 0.94 -9.57 20.79
C ASN A 297 1.27 -11.00 21.21
N GLU A 298 0.29 -11.70 21.78
CA GLU A 298 0.33 -13.14 22.12
C GLU A 298 1.29 -13.53 23.29
N VAL A 299 2.31 -12.72 23.58
CA VAL A 299 3.28 -12.87 24.69
C VAL A 299 2.75 -12.22 25.96
N GLU A 300 2.82 -12.92 27.09
CA GLU A 300 2.57 -12.36 28.44
C GLU A 300 3.83 -11.68 28.97
N PHE A 301 3.67 -10.43 29.46
CA PHE A 301 4.79 -9.63 29.93
C PHE A 301 4.38 -8.68 31.06
N ASP A 302 5.19 -8.64 32.13
CA ASP A 302 5.02 -7.73 33.26
C ASP A 302 5.82 -6.44 33.04
N ALA A 303 5.13 -5.32 32.88
CA ALA A 303 5.73 -4.02 32.57
C ALA A 303 6.07 -3.16 33.79
N SER A 304 6.00 -3.71 35.01
CA SER A 304 6.36 -2.98 36.25
C SER A 304 7.81 -2.49 36.29
N THR A 305 8.70 -3.13 35.52
CA THR A 305 10.13 -2.83 35.41
C THR A 305 10.48 -1.75 34.38
N LEU A 306 9.49 -1.14 33.73
CA LEU A 306 9.69 -0.15 32.66
C LEU A 306 9.37 1.29 33.12
N PRO A 307 10.31 2.00 33.78
CA PRO A 307 10.07 3.32 34.37
C PRO A 307 9.93 4.46 33.35
N HIS A 308 9.99 4.19 32.04
CA HIS A 308 9.89 5.20 30.99
C HIS A 308 8.86 4.87 29.90
N ILE A 309 7.98 3.89 30.13
CA ILE A 309 7.03 3.42 29.12
C ILE A 309 5.91 4.46 28.86
N GLU A 310 5.84 4.98 27.63
CA GLU A 310 4.82 5.95 27.21
C GLU A 310 3.80 5.36 26.22
N HIS A 311 4.20 4.35 25.45
CA HIS A 311 3.42 3.82 24.34
C HIS A 311 3.30 2.29 24.41
N VAL A 312 2.09 1.78 24.55
CA VAL A 312 1.83 0.36 24.78
C VAL A 312 0.83 -0.19 23.78
N PHE A 313 1.14 -1.35 23.20
CA PHE A 313 0.25 -2.10 22.33
C PHE A 313 0.33 -3.60 22.70
N GLY A 314 -0.75 -4.18 23.20
CA GLY A 314 -0.78 -5.61 23.57
C GLY A 314 -1.86 -5.95 24.58
N ASP A 315 -2.50 -7.12 24.43
CA ASP A 315 -3.61 -7.59 25.27
C ASP A 315 -3.17 -8.38 26.52
N LYS A 316 -1.90 -8.77 26.57
CA LYS A 316 -1.29 -9.62 27.61
C LYS A 316 -0.20 -8.92 28.43
N ILE A 317 -0.14 -7.59 28.36
CA ILE A 317 0.79 -6.77 29.13
C ILE A 317 0.15 -6.39 30.47
N THR A 318 0.79 -6.74 31.58
CA THR A 318 0.30 -6.52 32.96
C THR A 318 1.13 -5.49 33.71
N ASN A 319 0.63 -5.04 34.87
CA ASN A 319 1.33 -4.19 35.84
C ASN A 319 1.95 -2.90 35.25
N LEU A 320 1.26 -2.31 34.27
CA LEU A 320 1.68 -1.07 33.61
C LEU A 320 1.69 0.13 34.59
N PRO A 321 2.75 0.95 34.56
CA PRO A 321 2.79 2.23 35.27
C PRO A 321 1.92 3.27 34.53
N TRP A 322 0.60 3.18 34.69
CA TRP A 322 -0.38 4.00 33.95
C TRP A 322 -0.26 5.52 34.13
N SER A 323 0.42 5.98 35.18
CA SER A 323 0.68 7.40 35.45
C SER A 323 1.56 8.10 34.39
N GLN A 324 2.24 7.36 33.52
CA GLN A 324 3.08 7.89 32.44
C GLN A 324 2.69 7.43 31.03
N VAL A 325 1.76 6.48 30.90
CA VAL A 325 1.32 5.96 29.60
C VAL A 325 0.50 7.01 28.86
N LYS A 326 0.97 7.43 27.68
CA LYS A 326 0.32 8.41 26.79
C LYS A 326 -0.58 7.76 25.74
N SER A 327 -0.20 6.58 25.24
CA SER A 327 -0.97 5.82 24.25
C SER A 327 -1.08 4.35 24.64
N ALA A 328 -2.30 3.83 24.80
CA ALA A 328 -2.56 2.43 25.09
C ALA A 328 -3.45 1.78 24.02
N LYS A 329 -3.05 0.61 23.52
CA LYS A 329 -3.72 -0.08 22.41
C LYS A 329 -3.88 -1.57 22.71
N TRP A 330 -5.13 -2.04 22.73
CA TRP A 330 -5.56 -3.42 23.02
C TRP A 330 -5.28 -3.91 24.44
N VAL A 331 -4.79 -3.04 25.33
CA VAL A 331 -4.45 -3.33 26.73
C VAL A 331 -5.70 -3.53 27.59
N LYS A 332 -5.64 -4.47 28.55
CA LYS A 332 -6.64 -4.55 29.61
C LYS A 332 -6.45 -3.41 30.61
N ILE A 333 -7.39 -2.47 30.60
CA ILE A 333 -7.47 -1.39 31.58
C ILE A 333 -7.90 -1.96 32.94
N PRO A 334 -7.19 -1.68 34.04
CA PRO A 334 -7.66 -1.97 35.40
C PRO A 334 -8.75 -0.97 35.83
N SER A 335 -9.74 -1.44 36.59
CA SER A 335 -10.79 -0.61 37.17
C SER A 335 -10.30 0.26 38.33
N GLY A 336 -11.06 1.30 38.66
CA GLY A 336 -10.75 2.27 39.72
C GLY A 336 -9.48 3.10 39.53
N GLN A 337 -8.81 3.02 38.38
CA GLN A 337 -7.58 3.76 38.12
C GLN A 337 -7.80 5.09 37.40
N ARG A 338 -6.85 5.99 37.59
CA ARG A 338 -6.78 7.30 36.94
C ARG A 338 -5.51 7.39 36.10
N MET A 339 -5.64 7.86 34.86
CA MET A 339 -4.59 7.82 33.84
C MET A 339 -4.26 9.23 33.35
N ASP A 340 -3.59 10.02 34.20
CA ASP A 340 -3.40 11.46 34.02
C ASP A 340 -2.64 11.90 32.74
N GLN A 341 -1.99 10.97 32.03
CA GLN A 341 -1.24 11.26 30.80
C GLN A 341 -1.84 10.62 29.54
N LEU A 342 -2.87 9.79 29.65
CA LEU A 342 -3.40 9.02 28.51
C LEU A 342 -4.17 9.93 27.55
N THR A 343 -3.61 10.12 26.35
CA THR A 343 -4.21 10.91 25.26
C THR A 343 -4.80 10.03 24.16
N GLU A 344 -4.26 8.82 23.94
CA GLU A 344 -4.76 7.87 22.94
C GLU A 344 -5.16 6.51 23.55
N LEU A 345 -6.34 6.01 23.16
CA LEU A 345 -6.84 4.70 23.56
C LEU A 345 -7.44 3.91 22.38
N GLU A 346 -6.95 2.68 22.14
CA GLU A 346 -7.56 1.73 21.20
C GLU A 346 -8.07 0.46 21.91
N ILE A 347 -9.38 0.21 21.89
CA ILE A 347 -10.05 -0.92 22.56
C ILE A 347 -10.41 -2.01 21.53
N ASN A 348 -10.05 -3.27 21.82
CA ASN A 348 -10.21 -4.40 20.89
C ASN A 348 -11.13 -5.53 21.39
N GLY A 349 -11.76 -5.35 22.55
CA GLY A 349 -12.62 -6.35 23.20
C GLY A 349 -12.74 -6.08 24.70
N GLY A 350 -13.74 -6.67 25.33
CA GLY A 350 -14.04 -6.48 26.76
C GLY A 350 -14.68 -5.12 27.08
N PRO A 351 -15.47 -5.03 28.18
CA PRO A 351 -15.93 -3.75 28.68
C PRO A 351 -14.75 -2.96 29.28
N VAL A 352 -14.73 -1.64 29.06
CA VAL A 352 -14.01 -0.72 29.94
C VAL A 352 -15.01 -0.28 31.01
N GLU A 353 -14.61 -0.36 32.27
CA GLU A 353 -15.44 0.07 33.39
C GLU A 353 -15.50 1.61 33.44
N LYS A 354 -16.69 2.16 33.71
CA LYS A 354 -16.97 3.63 33.61
C LYS A 354 -16.31 4.46 34.71
N ASP A 355 -15.76 3.81 35.71
CA ASP A 355 -15.09 4.38 36.89
C ASP A 355 -13.64 4.81 36.61
N VAL A 356 -13.06 4.40 35.49
CA VAL A 356 -11.70 4.76 35.09
C VAL A 356 -11.64 6.21 34.62
N GLU A 357 -10.72 7.00 35.17
CA GLU A 357 -10.56 8.42 34.84
C GLU A 357 -9.47 8.66 33.78
N PHE A 358 -9.87 9.20 32.62
CA PHE A 358 -8.95 9.65 31.56
C PHE A 358 -9.05 11.19 31.36
N PRO A 359 -8.33 12.02 32.13
CA PRO A 359 -8.49 13.49 32.10
C PRO A 359 -7.82 14.21 30.92
N LYS A 360 -7.15 13.49 30.00
CA LYS A 360 -6.48 14.06 28.81
C LYS A 360 -6.82 13.34 27.51
N LEU A 361 -7.91 12.55 27.48
CA LEU A 361 -8.20 11.62 26.39
C LEU A 361 -8.69 12.35 25.12
N GLU A 362 -7.81 12.55 24.14
CA GLU A 362 -8.12 13.22 22.87
C GLU A 362 -8.54 12.25 21.75
N SER A 363 -8.08 11.00 21.78
CA SER A 363 -8.25 10.04 20.68
C SER A 363 -8.70 8.67 21.17
N VAL A 364 -9.89 8.24 20.74
CA VAL A 364 -10.53 6.96 21.10
C VAL A 364 -10.84 6.16 19.86
N LYS A 365 -10.48 4.88 19.86
CA LYS A 365 -10.78 3.95 18.75
C LYS A 365 -11.28 2.61 19.28
N ILE A 366 -12.48 2.22 18.87
CA ILE A 366 -13.13 0.99 19.33
C ILE A 366 -13.29 0.04 18.15
N LYS A 367 -12.65 -1.12 18.23
CA LYS A 367 -12.74 -2.21 17.26
C LYS A 367 -13.72 -3.31 17.63
N SER A 368 -14.07 -3.44 18.92
CA SER A 368 -15.04 -4.42 19.39
C SER A 368 -16.41 -4.21 18.72
N GLN A 369 -17.06 -5.31 18.35
CA GLN A 369 -18.46 -5.34 17.88
C GLN A 369 -19.46 -5.39 19.05
N ASP A 370 -18.99 -5.68 20.26
CA ASP A 370 -19.81 -5.78 21.48
C ASP A 370 -20.13 -4.40 22.07
N CYS A 371 -19.33 -3.38 21.74
CA CYS A 371 -19.58 -1.99 22.08
C CYS A 371 -20.78 -1.44 21.28
N LYS A 372 -22.00 -1.63 21.79
CA LYS A 372 -23.23 -1.09 21.20
C LYS A 372 -23.31 0.44 21.25
N ASN A 373 -22.80 1.07 22.32
CA ASN A 373 -22.85 2.51 22.54
C ASN A 373 -21.56 2.95 23.26
N VAL A 374 -20.94 4.03 22.77
CA VAL A 374 -19.70 4.59 23.33
C VAL A 374 -19.90 5.12 24.76
N SER A 375 -21.09 5.62 25.08
CA SER A 375 -21.49 6.07 26.44
C SER A 375 -21.50 4.93 27.47
N ASN A 376 -21.29 3.67 27.07
CA ASN A 376 -21.09 2.55 28.00
C ASN A 376 -19.66 2.44 28.53
N TYR A 377 -18.68 3.07 27.86
CA TYR A 377 -17.24 2.93 28.14
C TYR A 377 -16.63 4.21 28.75
N PHE A 378 -17.29 5.37 28.58
CA PHE A 378 -16.76 6.67 28.96
C PHE A 378 -17.84 7.56 29.58
N THR A 379 -17.41 8.48 30.44
CA THR A 379 -18.30 9.51 30.99
C THR A 379 -18.53 10.64 29.98
N VAL A 380 -19.59 11.43 30.16
CA VAL A 380 -19.89 12.59 29.31
C VAL A 380 -18.73 13.60 29.30
N ALA A 381 -18.13 13.86 30.47
CA ALA A 381 -16.99 14.78 30.60
C ALA A 381 -15.76 14.29 29.82
N GLN A 382 -15.47 12.98 29.88
CA GLN A 382 -14.38 12.38 29.09
C GLN A 382 -14.65 12.49 27.59
N LEU A 383 -15.88 12.21 27.15
CA LEU A 383 -16.24 12.30 25.74
C LEU A 383 -16.23 13.74 25.21
N ALA A 384 -16.56 14.73 26.03
CA ALA A 384 -16.55 16.15 25.64
C ALA A 384 -15.16 16.67 25.23
N GLN A 385 -14.07 16.08 25.75
CA GLN A 385 -12.69 16.44 25.40
C GLN A 385 -12.15 15.67 24.17
N VAL A 386 -12.83 14.61 23.72
CA VAL A 386 -12.37 13.76 22.60
C VAL A 386 -12.45 14.51 21.28
N ARG A 387 -11.35 14.52 20.53
CA ARG A 387 -11.20 15.13 19.21
C ARG A 387 -11.31 14.13 18.07
N ILE A 388 -10.97 12.87 18.33
CA ILE A 388 -11.02 11.76 17.37
C ILE A 388 -11.75 10.57 18.01
N LEU A 389 -12.93 10.22 17.51
CA LEU A 389 -13.68 9.04 17.93
C LEU A 389 -13.89 8.09 16.76
N LYS A 390 -13.26 6.90 16.79
CA LYS A 390 -13.33 5.89 15.71
C LYS A 390 -13.92 4.58 16.21
N ALA A 391 -15.25 4.52 16.31
CA ALA A 391 -16.02 3.42 16.87
C ALA A 391 -17.11 2.92 15.88
N LYS A 392 -16.70 2.41 14.71
CA LYS A 392 -17.58 2.10 13.55
C LYS A 392 -18.79 1.21 13.82
N HIS A 393 -18.76 0.40 14.88
CA HIS A 393 -19.84 -0.52 15.26
C HIS A 393 -20.70 -0.02 16.42
N ALA A 394 -20.30 1.09 17.07
CA ALA A 394 -20.94 1.67 18.23
C ALA A 394 -21.77 2.91 17.89
N MET A 395 -22.91 3.07 18.56
CA MET A 395 -23.70 4.28 18.55
C MET A 395 -23.07 5.37 19.41
N VAL A 396 -23.41 6.62 19.09
CA VAL A 396 -23.10 7.81 19.88
C VAL A 396 -24.40 8.60 20.02
N GLU A 397 -25.12 8.40 21.12
CA GLU A 397 -26.46 8.98 21.33
C GLU A 397 -26.44 10.50 21.49
N ILE A 398 -25.35 11.07 22.04
CA ILE A 398 -25.32 12.47 22.49
C ILE A 398 -24.25 13.27 21.74
N LEU A 399 -24.42 13.40 20.42
CA LEU A 399 -23.47 14.10 19.54
C LEU A 399 -23.25 15.57 19.92
N HIS A 400 -24.28 16.28 20.37
CA HIS A 400 -24.21 17.71 20.66
C HIS A 400 -23.28 18.09 21.83
N LEU A 401 -22.90 17.13 22.69
CA LEU A 401 -21.95 17.36 23.79
C LEU A 401 -20.48 17.20 23.35
N LEU A 402 -20.22 16.66 22.16
CA LEU A 402 -18.87 16.36 21.67
C LEU A 402 -18.23 17.55 20.95
N GLN A 403 -18.27 18.73 21.57
CA GLN A 403 -17.96 20.00 20.89
C GLN A 403 -16.54 20.07 20.29
N ASN A 404 -15.57 19.37 20.88
CA ASN A 404 -14.18 19.32 20.41
C ASN A 404 -13.93 18.30 19.28
N LEU A 405 -14.95 17.53 18.88
CA LEU A 405 -14.81 16.40 17.97
C LEU A 405 -14.59 16.84 16.52
N THR A 406 -13.42 16.51 15.98
CA THR A 406 -13.04 16.77 14.57
C THR A 406 -13.22 15.58 13.63
N ILE A 407 -13.14 14.34 14.16
CA ILE A 407 -13.29 13.10 13.39
C ILE A 407 -14.22 12.14 14.15
N LEU A 408 -15.30 11.71 13.48
CA LEU A 408 -16.28 10.75 14.02
C LEU A 408 -16.48 9.59 13.06
N HIS A 409 -16.14 8.36 13.48
CA HIS A 409 -16.61 7.14 12.83
C HIS A 409 -17.53 6.40 13.80
N CYS A 410 -18.80 6.19 13.43
CA CYS A 410 -19.80 5.56 14.31
C CYS A 410 -20.82 4.73 13.53
N ARG A 411 -21.66 4.01 14.27
CA ARG A 411 -22.95 3.50 13.80
C ARG A 411 -23.99 4.62 13.95
N PHE A 412 -24.79 4.85 12.90
CA PHE A 412 -25.76 5.94 12.84
C PHE A 412 -27.13 5.36 12.48
N HIS A 413 -28.15 5.65 13.28
CA HIS A 413 -29.47 5.01 13.23
C HIS A 413 -30.59 5.89 12.67
N ASP A 414 -30.33 7.18 12.51
CA ASP A 414 -31.27 8.15 11.94
C ASP A 414 -30.93 8.41 10.47
N GLU A 415 -31.85 9.01 9.71
CA GLU A 415 -31.52 9.54 8.38
C GLU A 415 -30.56 10.73 8.52
N LEU A 416 -29.47 10.72 7.73
CA LEU A 416 -28.57 11.86 7.66
C LEU A 416 -29.10 12.89 6.65
N THR A 417 -29.24 14.12 7.08
CA THR A 417 -29.67 15.27 6.26
C THR A 417 -28.67 16.42 6.43
N GLU A 418 -28.73 17.42 5.57
CA GLU A 418 -27.91 18.65 5.68
C GLU A 418 -28.14 19.40 7.00
N ARG A 419 -29.30 19.19 7.64
CA ARG A 419 -29.73 19.84 8.89
C ARG A 419 -29.47 18.98 10.14
N SER A 420 -28.91 17.78 9.98
CA SER A 420 -28.61 16.90 11.11
C SER A 420 -27.61 17.58 12.06
N GLN A 421 -27.95 17.64 13.35
CA GLN A 421 -27.14 18.33 14.36
C GLN A 421 -25.87 17.53 14.67
N LEU A 422 -24.76 17.92 14.04
CA LEU A 422 -23.43 17.40 14.28
C LEU A 422 -22.61 18.37 15.16
N PRO A 423 -21.53 17.92 15.81
CA PRO A 423 -20.61 18.82 16.50
C PRO A 423 -20.09 19.94 15.56
N PRO A 424 -19.95 21.18 16.04
CA PRO A 424 -19.61 22.33 15.19
C PRO A 424 -18.21 22.21 14.55
N ASN A 425 -17.28 21.54 15.23
CA ASN A 425 -15.90 21.35 14.76
C ASN A 425 -15.70 20.08 13.93
N LEU A 426 -16.76 19.32 13.63
CA LEU A 426 -16.65 18.04 12.94
C LEU A 426 -16.36 18.24 11.44
N VAL A 427 -15.20 17.74 10.98
CA VAL A 427 -14.77 17.87 9.57
C VAL A 427 -14.72 16.52 8.82
N GLU A 428 -14.64 15.40 9.53
CA GLU A 428 -14.68 14.05 8.97
C GLU A 428 -15.76 13.19 9.65
N LEU A 429 -16.74 12.72 8.88
CA LEU A 429 -17.80 11.82 9.35
C LEU A 429 -17.81 10.50 8.56
N SER A 430 -17.69 9.37 9.25
CA SER A 430 -17.83 8.03 8.66
C SER A 430 -18.93 7.23 9.37
N ILE A 431 -20.13 7.20 8.80
CA ILE A 431 -21.26 6.44 9.34
C ILE A 431 -21.37 5.03 8.76
N SER A 432 -21.72 4.09 9.63
CA SER A 432 -22.30 2.80 9.24
C SER A 432 -23.80 2.84 9.57
N SER A 433 -24.68 2.75 8.58
CA SER A 433 -26.13 2.92 8.77
C SER A 433 -26.97 1.91 8.01
N SER A 434 -28.21 1.68 8.48
CA SER A 434 -29.29 1.03 7.73
C SER A 434 -30.19 2.04 6.99
N GLU A 435 -30.01 3.34 7.23
CA GLU A 435 -30.89 4.39 6.73
C GLU A 435 -30.34 5.05 5.45
N SER A 436 -31.20 5.85 4.81
CA SER A 436 -30.80 6.69 3.68
C SER A 436 -30.08 7.96 4.13
N VAL A 437 -29.32 8.54 3.22
CA VAL A 437 -28.70 9.87 3.37
C VAL A 437 -29.39 10.79 2.38
N TRP A 438 -30.05 11.84 2.87
CA TRP A 438 -30.75 12.85 2.08
C TRP A 438 -29.98 14.17 1.94
N GLY A 439 -28.79 14.25 2.53
CA GLY A 439 -27.83 15.33 2.31
C GLY A 439 -26.66 15.25 3.30
N VAL A 440 -25.62 16.06 3.08
CA VAL A 440 -24.41 16.05 3.91
C VAL A 440 -24.21 17.43 4.53
N PRO A 441 -24.15 17.54 5.88
CA PRO A 441 -23.97 18.83 6.55
C PRO A 441 -22.73 19.61 6.05
N PRO A 442 -22.86 20.93 5.79
CA PRO A 442 -21.88 21.69 5.01
C PRO A 442 -20.53 21.90 5.70
N GLN A 443 -20.39 21.66 7.01
CA GLN A 443 -19.11 21.73 7.71
C GLN A 443 -18.14 20.59 7.34
N LEU A 444 -18.64 19.49 6.78
CA LEU A 444 -17.86 18.30 6.49
C LEU A 444 -16.96 18.49 5.26
N LYS A 445 -15.69 18.11 5.40
CA LYS A 445 -14.69 18.06 4.32
C LYS A 445 -14.47 16.63 3.81
N ALA A 446 -14.78 15.64 4.64
CA ALA A 446 -14.73 14.22 4.28
C ALA A 446 -15.97 13.49 4.81
N PHE A 447 -16.65 12.74 3.94
CA PHE A 447 -17.81 11.93 4.31
C PHE A 447 -17.68 10.48 3.82
N SER A 448 -18.08 9.53 4.66
CA SER A 448 -18.07 8.11 4.35
C SER A 448 -19.36 7.44 4.83
N TYR A 449 -20.10 6.84 3.90
CA TYR A 449 -21.27 6.00 4.16
C TYR A 449 -20.95 4.53 3.89
N THR A 450 -21.34 3.65 4.81
CA THR A 450 -21.31 2.19 4.61
C THR A 450 -22.63 1.59 5.08
N SER A 451 -23.33 0.86 4.19
CA SER A 451 -24.53 0.13 4.57
C SER A 451 -24.21 -0.98 5.58
N VAL A 452 -25.08 -1.14 6.59
CA VAL A 452 -24.99 -2.20 7.61
C VAL A 452 -25.68 -3.50 7.16
N ILE A 453 -26.33 -3.53 6.00
CA ILE A 453 -26.94 -4.75 5.45
C ILE A 453 -25.85 -5.84 5.28
N ASP A 454 -26.05 -7.00 5.90
CA ASP A 454 -25.03 -8.05 5.97
C ASP A 454 -24.71 -8.60 4.57
N SER A 455 -23.51 -8.28 4.09
CA SER A 455 -22.89 -8.73 2.83
C SER A 455 -23.01 -10.24 2.51
N LYS A 456 -23.25 -11.10 3.51
CA LYS A 456 -23.54 -12.54 3.28
C LYS A 456 -24.87 -12.75 2.56
N TYR A 457 -25.87 -11.92 2.83
CA TYR A 457 -27.11 -11.84 2.08
C TYR A 457 -26.86 -10.96 0.86
N LYS A 458 -26.27 -11.58 -0.17
CA LYS A 458 -26.10 -10.95 -1.48
C LYS A 458 -27.45 -10.41 -1.96
N PHE A 459 -27.62 -9.09 -1.88
CA PHE A 459 -28.72 -8.27 -2.37
C PHE A 459 -29.87 -9.08 -2.97
N ARG A 460 -30.75 -9.61 -2.13
CA ARG A 460 -31.99 -10.19 -2.66
C ARG A 460 -32.78 -9.03 -3.27
N PHE A 461 -33.48 -9.30 -4.38
CA PHE A 461 -34.09 -8.24 -5.20
C PHE A 461 -35.11 -7.36 -4.45
N ASN A 462 -35.55 -7.77 -3.26
CA ASN A 462 -36.60 -7.13 -2.45
C ASN A 462 -36.08 -6.40 -1.19
N GLU A 463 -34.77 -6.21 -1.02
CA GLU A 463 -34.24 -5.39 0.08
C GLU A 463 -34.54 -3.89 -0.11
N PRO A 464 -34.69 -3.12 0.99
CA PRO A 464 -35.02 -1.70 0.91
C PRO A 464 -33.97 -0.92 0.10
N THR A 465 -34.43 -0.06 -0.79
CA THR A 465 -33.57 0.72 -1.68
C THR A 465 -32.92 1.88 -0.93
N LEU A 466 -31.78 1.63 -0.30
CA LEU A 466 -30.99 2.67 0.36
C LEU A 466 -30.54 3.73 -0.66
N CYS A 467 -30.87 4.98 -0.37
CA CYS A 467 -30.53 6.14 -1.19
C CYS A 467 -29.44 6.96 -0.50
N VAL A 468 -28.48 7.46 -1.27
CA VAL A 468 -27.50 8.45 -0.83
C VAL A 468 -27.55 9.63 -1.79
N TYR A 469 -28.09 10.75 -1.31
CA TYR A 469 -27.99 12.08 -1.89
C TYR A 469 -26.88 12.84 -1.17
N ALA A 470 -25.93 13.39 -1.91
CA ALA A 470 -24.87 14.22 -1.36
C ALA A 470 -24.67 15.45 -2.25
N GLU A 471 -25.05 16.61 -1.71
CA GLU A 471 -24.79 17.93 -2.29
C GLU A 471 -23.93 18.70 -1.28
N SER A 472 -22.78 19.23 -1.72
CA SER A 472 -21.87 19.98 -0.84
C SER A 472 -20.73 20.67 -1.60
N ASP A 473 -20.56 21.96 -1.34
CA ASP A 473 -19.41 22.74 -1.81
C ASP A 473 -18.13 22.50 -0.99
N ASN A 474 -18.22 21.92 0.22
CA ASN A 474 -17.08 21.78 1.13
C ASN A 474 -16.45 20.39 1.14
N LEU A 475 -17.16 19.36 0.66
CA LEU A 475 -16.62 18.00 0.56
C LEU A 475 -15.45 17.94 -0.43
N LYS A 476 -14.33 17.38 0.04
CA LYS A 476 -13.14 17.04 -0.77
C LYS A 476 -13.01 15.53 -0.99
N SER A 477 -13.49 14.73 -0.04
CA SER A 477 -13.44 13.26 -0.09
C SER A 477 -14.80 12.66 0.23
N LEU A 478 -15.25 11.72 -0.60
CA LEU A 478 -16.55 11.08 -0.48
C LEU A 478 -16.44 9.56 -0.73
N VAL A 479 -16.91 8.76 0.22
CA VAL A 479 -16.91 7.30 0.16
C VAL A 479 -18.33 6.78 0.37
N ILE A 480 -18.83 5.95 -0.55
CA ILE A 480 -20.19 5.36 -0.48
C ILE A 480 -20.08 3.86 -0.74
N LYS A 481 -20.60 3.03 0.17
CA LYS A 481 -20.55 1.55 0.04
C LYS A 481 -21.89 0.90 0.34
N GLY A 482 -22.41 0.14 -0.62
CA GLY A 482 -23.65 -0.63 -0.46
C GLY A 482 -24.94 0.19 -0.52
N ALA A 483 -24.90 1.40 -1.08
CA ALA A 483 -26.11 2.18 -1.38
C ALA A 483 -26.74 1.70 -2.70
N SER A 484 -28.06 1.53 -2.76
CA SER A 484 -28.74 1.09 -3.99
C SER A 484 -28.83 2.21 -5.03
N SER A 485 -29.09 3.44 -4.60
CA SER A 485 -29.14 4.62 -5.47
C SER A 485 -28.22 5.70 -4.95
N VAL A 486 -27.38 6.26 -5.82
CA VAL A 486 -26.37 7.27 -5.49
C VAL A 486 -26.56 8.49 -6.39
N THR A 487 -26.80 9.66 -5.78
CA THR A 487 -26.83 10.96 -6.44
C THR A 487 -25.82 11.86 -5.74
N VAL A 488 -24.84 12.40 -6.46
CA VAL A 488 -23.82 13.28 -5.90
C VAL A 488 -23.64 14.52 -6.76
N GLU A 489 -23.74 15.70 -6.16
CA GLU A 489 -23.53 17.00 -6.80
C GLU A 489 -22.59 17.82 -5.90
N CYS A 490 -21.29 17.54 -6.01
CA CYS A 490 -20.26 18.05 -5.09
C CYS A 490 -19.07 18.62 -5.87
N PRO A 491 -19.03 19.92 -6.20
CA PRO A 491 -18.07 20.48 -7.14
C PRO A 491 -16.61 20.36 -6.71
N ASN A 492 -16.33 20.33 -5.40
CA ASN A 492 -14.98 20.34 -4.84
C ASN A 492 -14.44 18.96 -4.40
N VAL A 493 -15.18 17.88 -4.69
CA VAL A 493 -14.70 16.52 -4.41
C VAL A 493 -13.55 16.15 -5.36
N THR A 494 -12.38 15.92 -4.79
CA THR A 494 -11.19 15.44 -5.49
C THR A 494 -11.02 13.92 -5.39
N HIS A 495 -11.59 13.29 -4.36
CA HIS A 495 -11.48 11.84 -4.12
C HIS A 495 -12.87 11.20 -3.98
N PHE A 496 -13.24 10.31 -4.88
CA PHE A 496 -14.52 9.59 -4.84
C PHE A 496 -14.34 8.08 -4.83
N THR A 497 -14.98 7.41 -3.87
CA THR A 497 -15.08 5.94 -3.82
C THR A 497 -16.55 5.52 -3.79
N CYS A 498 -16.99 4.69 -4.73
CA CYS A 498 -18.36 4.16 -4.73
C CYS A 498 -18.38 2.65 -5.03
N TRP A 499 -18.96 1.86 -4.11
CA TRP A 499 -19.03 0.40 -4.22
C TRP A 499 -20.49 -0.09 -4.29
N ASP A 500 -20.75 -0.92 -5.29
CA ASP A 500 -21.97 -1.69 -5.56
C ASP A 500 -23.29 -0.90 -5.79
N PRO A 501 -23.30 0.29 -6.42
CA PRO A 501 -24.55 0.98 -6.70
C PRO A 501 -25.36 0.28 -7.81
N ARG A 502 -26.69 0.23 -7.64
CA ARG A 502 -27.63 -0.17 -8.71
C ARG A 502 -27.93 1.00 -9.65
N LYS A 503 -28.00 2.22 -9.12
CA LYS A 503 -28.17 3.47 -9.89
C LYS A 503 -27.15 4.51 -9.42
N ILE A 504 -26.55 5.24 -10.36
CA ILE A 504 -25.58 6.30 -10.06
C ILE A 504 -25.78 7.52 -10.98
N ARG A 505 -25.84 8.71 -10.37
CA ARG A 505 -25.74 10.03 -11.00
C ARG A 505 -24.69 10.81 -10.21
N VAL A 506 -23.67 11.33 -10.88
CA VAL A 506 -22.60 12.09 -10.23
C VAL A 506 -22.23 13.32 -11.06
N ASP A 507 -22.00 14.43 -10.39
CA ASP A 507 -21.34 15.62 -10.91
C ASP A 507 -20.18 16.00 -9.98
N LEU A 508 -18.94 15.79 -10.47
CA LEU A 508 -17.68 15.88 -9.72
C LEU A 508 -16.59 16.51 -10.62
N PRO A 509 -16.72 17.77 -11.05
CA PRO A 509 -15.84 18.39 -12.06
C PRO A 509 -14.36 18.42 -11.67
N ASN A 510 -14.04 18.50 -10.37
CA ASN A 510 -12.67 18.55 -9.84
C ASN A 510 -12.13 17.18 -9.39
N LEU A 511 -12.74 16.07 -9.81
CA LEU A 511 -12.33 14.72 -9.44
C LEU A 511 -10.90 14.40 -9.91
N GLN A 512 -10.04 13.99 -8.97
CA GLN A 512 -8.64 13.62 -9.19
C GLN A 512 -8.39 12.12 -9.01
N SER A 513 -9.08 11.46 -8.06
CA SER A 513 -8.96 10.03 -7.77
C SER A 513 -10.32 9.36 -7.68
N LEU A 514 -10.54 8.31 -8.49
CA LEU A 514 -11.79 7.55 -8.57
C LEU A 514 -11.57 6.07 -8.25
N THR A 515 -12.27 5.55 -7.24
CA THR A 515 -12.39 4.10 -6.99
C THR A 515 -13.84 3.66 -7.16
N TYR A 516 -14.16 3.00 -8.27
CA TYR A 516 -15.50 2.50 -8.57
C TYR A 516 -15.53 0.98 -8.68
N ARG A 517 -16.35 0.33 -7.87
CA ARG A 517 -16.45 -1.14 -7.85
C ARG A 517 -17.91 -1.54 -7.96
N ASN A 518 -18.23 -2.46 -8.87
CA ASN A 518 -19.57 -3.01 -8.98
C ASN A 518 -19.52 -4.53 -9.13
N SER A 519 -20.09 -5.25 -8.18
CA SER A 519 -20.24 -6.70 -8.18
C SER A 519 -21.70 -7.15 -8.39
N CYS A 520 -22.62 -6.19 -8.52
CA CYS A 520 -24.02 -6.44 -8.85
C CYS A 520 -24.18 -6.82 -10.32
N TRP A 521 -25.22 -7.62 -10.61
CA TRP A 521 -25.63 -7.98 -11.97
C TRP A 521 -27.04 -7.44 -12.24
N PRO A 522 -27.26 -6.70 -13.35
CA PRO A 522 -26.26 -6.19 -14.29
C PRO A 522 -25.34 -5.14 -13.65
N SER A 523 -24.09 -5.03 -14.15
CA SER A 523 -23.12 -4.05 -13.65
C SER A 523 -23.49 -2.64 -14.12
N THR A 524 -23.79 -1.73 -13.19
CA THR A 524 -24.04 -0.32 -13.51
C THR A 524 -22.73 0.39 -13.82
N GLN A 525 -22.62 0.99 -15.00
CA GLN A 525 -21.45 1.74 -15.45
C GLN A 525 -21.30 3.07 -14.70
N PHE A 526 -20.06 3.54 -14.55
CA PHE A 526 -19.77 4.89 -14.06
C PHE A 526 -19.94 5.93 -15.18
N PRO A 527 -20.66 7.05 -14.98
CA PRO A 527 -21.03 7.97 -16.04
C PRO A 527 -19.89 8.97 -16.37
N PHE A 528 -18.98 8.61 -17.27
CA PHE A 528 -17.88 9.48 -17.75
C PHE A 528 -18.31 10.69 -18.63
N LYS A 529 -19.51 11.25 -18.42
CA LYS A 529 -20.16 12.23 -19.32
C LYS A 529 -19.42 13.56 -19.54
N ARG A 530 -18.44 13.90 -18.70
CA ARG A 530 -17.66 15.16 -18.79
C ARG A 530 -16.14 14.95 -18.95
N GLY A 531 -15.69 13.73 -19.26
CA GLY A 531 -14.27 13.41 -19.46
C GLY A 531 -13.36 13.46 -18.21
N TYR A 532 -13.73 14.22 -17.17
CA TYR A 532 -12.96 14.42 -15.92
C TYR A 532 -11.50 14.81 -16.19
N PRO A 533 -11.24 16.02 -16.72
CA PRO A 533 -9.89 16.43 -17.17
C PRO A 533 -8.84 16.50 -16.05
N ASN A 534 -9.28 16.55 -14.79
CA ASN A 534 -8.41 16.56 -13.62
C ASN A 534 -8.11 15.15 -13.06
N LEU A 535 -8.70 14.09 -13.63
CA LEU A 535 -8.56 12.73 -13.13
C LEU A 535 -7.14 12.21 -13.36
N GLN A 536 -6.44 11.88 -12.27
CA GLN A 536 -5.07 11.36 -12.27
C GLN A 536 -5.01 9.89 -11.84
N GLU A 537 -5.99 9.41 -11.07
CA GLU A 537 -6.03 8.05 -10.55
C GLU A 537 -7.40 7.38 -10.78
N LEU A 538 -7.36 6.13 -11.25
CA LEU A 538 -8.55 5.35 -11.58
C LEU A 538 -8.41 3.90 -11.09
N ASP A 539 -9.30 3.43 -10.23
CA ASP A 539 -9.50 2.01 -9.86
C ASP A 539 -10.93 1.60 -10.23
N LEU A 540 -11.10 0.85 -11.32
CA LEU A 540 -12.38 0.30 -11.75
C LEU A 540 -12.42 -1.22 -11.53
N ARG A 541 -13.53 -1.73 -10.98
CA ARG A 541 -13.71 -3.17 -10.79
C ARG A 541 -15.10 -3.68 -11.15
N GLY A 542 -15.16 -4.80 -11.88
CA GLY A 542 -16.40 -5.56 -12.14
C GLY A 542 -17.38 -4.90 -13.11
N VAL A 543 -16.91 -3.91 -13.86
CA VAL A 543 -17.73 -3.10 -14.78
C VAL A 543 -17.37 -3.36 -16.23
N SER A 544 -18.37 -3.48 -17.10
CA SER A 544 -18.16 -3.59 -18.54
C SER A 544 -18.43 -2.24 -19.18
N GLN A 545 -17.38 -1.41 -19.28
CA GLN A 545 -17.42 -0.08 -19.89
C GLN A 545 -16.06 0.26 -20.50
N ASP A 546 -16.08 1.17 -21.48
CA ASP A 546 -14.87 1.71 -22.11
C ASP A 546 -14.14 2.68 -21.17
N VAL A 547 -12.82 2.75 -21.38
CA VAL A 547 -11.91 3.61 -20.61
C VAL A 547 -11.09 4.42 -21.61
N VAL A 548 -11.55 5.63 -21.90
CA VAL A 548 -10.97 6.53 -22.91
C VAL A 548 -10.70 7.89 -22.27
N PHE A 549 -9.44 8.28 -22.21
CA PHE A 549 -8.97 9.57 -21.73
C PHE A 549 -7.87 10.11 -22.64
N ASP A 550 -8.00 11.38 -23.02
CA ASP A 550 -7.04 12.06 -23.91
C ASP A 550 -5.97 12.88 -23.14
N HIS A 551 -6.05 12.90 -21.81
CA HIS A 551 -5.08 13.55 -20.91
C HIS A 551 -4.22 12.51 -20.16
N PRO A 552 -2.99 12.84 -19.73
CA PRO A 552 -2.13 11.93 -18.99
C PRO A 552 -2.61 11.72 -17.55
N MET A 553 -2.58 10.47 -17.09
CA MET A 553 -2.88 10.04 -15.72
C MET A 553 -1.61 9.60 -14.98
N LYS A 554 -1.71 9.41 -13.66
CA LYS A 554 -0.65 8.80 -12.84
C LYS A 554 -0.84 7.29 -12.70
N SER A 555 -2.09 6.84 -12.52
CA SER A 555 -2.36 5.42 -12.25
C SER A 555 -3.72 4.97 -12.77
N VAL A 556 -3.74 3.87 -13.51
CA VAL A 556 -4.96 3.17 -13.95
C VAL A 556 -4.92 1.72 -13.48
N ARG A 557 -5.96 1.30 -12.75
CA ARG A 557 -6.19 -0.07 -12.32
C ARG A 557 -7.56 -0.54 -12.80
N LEU A 558 -7.59 -1.64 -13.54
CA LEU A 558 -8.81 -2.34 -13.95
C LEU A 558 -8.78 -3.77 -13.41
N ASP A 559 -9.79 -4.15 -12.63
CA ASP A 559 -9.98 -5.48 -12.05
C ASP A 559 -11.28 -6.13 -12.60
N ASP A 560 -11.23 -7.33 -13.16
CA ASP A 560 -12.44 -8.13 -13.51
C ASP A 560 -13.38 -7.41 -14.52
N MET A 561 -12.79 -6.82 -15.57
CA MET A 561 -13.50 -5.99 -16.57
C MET A 561 -13.44 -6.53 -18.01
N ARG A 562 -14.42 -6.14 -18.82
CA ARG A 562 -14.49 -6.40 -20.27
C ARG A 562 -14.77 -5.10 -21.05
N PRO A 563 -13.80 -4.17 -21.10
CA PRO A 563 -13.90 -2.95 -21.93
C PRO A 563 -13.93 -3.33 -23.42
N GLN A 564 -14.69 -2.60 -24.24
CA GLN A 564 -14.62 -2.74 -25.70
C GLN A 564 -13.51 -1.86 -26.28
N ARG A 565 -13.19 -0.74 -25.61
CA ARG A 565 -12.14 0.20 -25.99
C ARG A 565 -11.32 0.65 -24.77
N LEU A 566 -10.01 0.68 -24.94
CA LEU A 566 -9.03 1.21 -23.98
C LEU A 566 -8.13 2.21 -24.69
N LYS A 567 -8.16 3.48 -24.29
CA LYS A 567 -7.26 4.52 -24.79
C LYS A 567 -6.84 5.47 -23.66
N PHE A 568 -5.56 5.52 -23.30
CA PHE A 568 -5.03 6.48 -22.33
C PHE A 568 -3.50 6.50 -22.25
N THR A 569 -2.95 7.59 -21.70
CA THR A 569 -1.55 7.68 -21.28
C THR A 569 -1.47 7.73 -19.75
N THR A 570 -0.57 6.96 -19.12
CA THR A 570 -0.47 6.94 -17.64
C THR A 570 0.88 6.42 -17.14
N ASP A 571 1.42 6.89 -16.01
CA ASP A 571 2.70 6.36 -15.49
C ASP A 571 2.60 4.86 -15.15
N ARG A 572 1.50 4.45 -14.49
CA ARG A 572 1.31 3.09 -13.98
C ARG A 572 -0.02 2.49 -14.44
N VAL A 573 0.01 1.24 -14.90
CA VAL A 573 -1.15 0.42 -15.30
C VAL A 573 -1.18 -0.89 -14.54
N HIS A 574 -2.34 -1.28 -14.01
CA HIS A 574 -2.58 -2.61 -13.45
C HIS A 574 -3.88 -3.23 -13.97
N PHE A 575 -3.75 -4.27 -14.78
CA PHE A 575 -4.86 -5.13 -15.21
C PHE A 575 -4.88 -6.44 -14.44
N ASN A 576 -6.07 -6.93 -14.12
CA ASN A 576 -6.24 -8.15 -13.34
C ASN A 576 -7.55 -8.85 -13.73
N LYS A 577 -7.47 -10.00 -14.39
CA LYS A 577 -8.63 -10.70 -14.99
C LYS A 577 -9.43 -9.83 -15.98
N CYS A 578 -8.79 -8.89 -16.64
CA CYS A 578 -9.39 -8.11 -17.72
C CYS A 578 -9.26 -8.83 -19.06
N GLU A 579 -10.30 -8.76 -19.89
CA GLU A 579 -10.20 -9.08 -21.32
C GLU A 579 -9.88 -7.78 -22.06
N ILE A 580 -8.68 -7.71 -22.65
CA ILE A 580 -8.14 -6.50 -23.29
C ILE A 580 -8.49 -6.56 -24.78
N PRO A 581 -9.16 -5.53 -25.34
CA PRO A 581 -9.58 -5.53 -26.74
C PRO A 581 -8.38 -5.42 -27.69
N ALA A 582 -8.53 -5.89 -28.92
CA ALA A 582 -7.47 -5.84 -29.94
C ALA A 582 -7.09 -4.39 -30.31
N ASP A 583 -8.07 -3.49 -30.33
CA ASP A 583 -7.93 -2.07 -30.69
C ASP A 583 -7.65 -1.21 -29.43
N THR A 584 -6.59 -1.57 -28.72
CA THR A 584 -6.11 -0.88 -27.51
C THR A 584 -5.05 0.16 -27.88
N ASP A 585 -5.06 1.34 -27.24
CA ASP A 585 -4.05 2.40 -27.40
C ASP A 585 -3.58 2.88 -26.02
N ILE A 586 -2.57 2.21 -25.46
CA ILE A 586 -2.05 2.49 -24.12
C ILE A 586 -0.59 2.87 -24.21
N THR A 587 -0.25 4.05 -23.67
CA THR A 587 1.13 4.44 -23.39
C THR A 587 1.34 4.50 -21.88
N ALA A 588 2.28 3.73 -21.35
CA ALA A 588 2.57 3.75 -19.92
C ALA A 588 4.01 3.43 -19.54
N ARG A 589 4.54 4.02 -18.47
CA ARG A 589 5.89 3.68 -17.99
C ARG A 589 5.92 2.22 -17.50
N VAL A 590 4.97 1.85 -16.63
CA VAL A 590 4.89 0.52 -16.01
C VAL A 590 3.53 -0.13 -16.28
N LEU A 591 3.51 -1.33 -16.88
CA LEU A 591 2.30 -2.11 -17.12
C LEU A 591 2.35 -3.47 -16.41
N LYS A 592 1.39 -3.72 -15.52
CA LYS A 592 1.22 -4.99 -14.80
C LYS A 592 -0.06 -5.70 -15.26
N CYS A 593 0.04 -6.89 -15.84
CA CYS A 593 -1.07 -7.64 -16.43
C CYS A 593 -1.25 -9.03 -15.81
N ASN A 594 -2.21 -9.12 -14.88
CA ASN A 594 -2.68 -10.35 -14.26
C ASN A 594 -3.87 -10.99 -15.01
N SER A 595 -3.90 -10.85 -16.33
CA SER A 595 -4.84 -11.54 -17.23
C SER A 595 -4.22 -12.81 -17.83
N ARG A 596 -5.05 -13.62 -18.51
CA ARG A 596 -4.62 -14.88 -19.15
C ARG A 596 -3.86 -14.67 -20.46
N PHE A 597 -4.07 -13.55 -21.13
CA PHE A 597 -3.45 -13.25 -22.41
C PHE A 597 -3.42 -11.74 -22.60
N LEU A 598 -2.30 -11.23 -23.10
CA LEU A 598 -2.12 -9.82 -23.44
C LEU A 598 -1.75 -9.78 -24.94
N SER A 599 -2.65 -9.27 -25.77
CA SER A 599 -2.30 -8.77 -27.10
C SER A 599 -1.63 -7.43 -26.91
N THR A 600 -0.41 -7.26 -27.44
CA THR A 600 0.37 -6.02 -27.26
C THR A 600 0.23 -5.00 -28.38
N ARG A 601 -0.62 -5.27 -29.36
CA ARG A 601 -0.98 -4.30 -30.41
C ARG A 601 -1.49 -3.01 -29.77
N GLY A 602 -0.82 -1.90 -30.11
CA GLY A 602 -1.11 -0.56 -29.57
C GLY A 602 -0.75 -0.34 -28.10
N ILE A 603 0.00 -1.25 -27.48
CA ILE A 603 0.57 -1.05 -26.13
C ILE A 603 2.02 -0.60 -26.27
N ARG A 604 2.36 0.53 -25.62
CA ARG A 604 3.71 1.07 -25.49
C ARG A 604 4.04 1.16 -24.01
N CYS A 605 5.08 0.44 -23.57
CA CYS A 605 5.57 0.57 -22.20
C CYS A 605 7.07 0.29 -22.06
N GLU A 606 7.66 0.80 -20.97
CA GLU A 606 9.07 0.60 -20.62
C GLU A 606 9.25 -0.64 -19.74
N GLU A 607 8.36 -0.85 -18.78
CA GLU A 607 8.36 -2.02 -17.89
C GLU A 607 7.08 -2.84 -18.05
N LEU A 608 7.20 -4.13 -18.39
CA LEU A 608 6.09 -5.05 -18.58
C LEU A 608 6.16 -6.22 -17.60
N TYR A 609 5.12 -6.39 -16.77
CA TYR A 609 4.94 -7.53 -15.88
C TYR A 609 3.70 -8.30 -16.33
N CYS A 610 3.79 -9.55 -16.80
CA CYS A 610 2.63 -10.31 -17.27
C CYS A 610 2.74 -11.82 -17.01
N ASN A 611 1.63 -12.55 -17.05
CA ASN A 611 1.67 -14.02 -16.99
C ASN A 611 1.98 -14.63 -18.37
N GLU A 612 1.34 -14.11 -19.41
CA GLU A 612 1.41 -14.57 -20.80
C GLU A 612 1.28 -13.34 -21.72
N VAL A 613 2.01 -13.33 -22.84
CA VAL A 613 2.02 -12.25 -23.84
C VAL A 613 2.30 -12.86 -25.22
N ASP A 614 1.74 -12.30 -26.29
CA ASP A 614 1.95 -12.80 -27.66
C ASP A 614 3.28 -12.33 -28.26
N GLN A 615 3.54 -11.04 -28.18
CA GLN A 615 4.77 -10.39 -28.61
C GLN A 615 5.14 -9.34 -27.57
N VAL A 616 6.43 -9.24 -27.22
CA VAL A 616 6.89 -8.17 -26.32
C VAL A 616 6.90 -6.84 -27.09
N PRO A 617 6.33 -5.73 -26.58
CA PRO A 617 6.36 -4.45 -27.27
C PRO A 617 7.81 -3.97 -27.47
N PRO A 618 8.16 -3.39 -28.63
CA PRO A 618 9.54 -3.00 -28.94
C PRO A 618 10.07 -1.83 -28.08
N THR A 619 9.23 -1.23 -27.24
CA THR A 619 9.62 -0.18 -26.27
C THR A 619 10.05 -0.74 -24.91
N VAL A 620 9.82 -2.03 -24.63
CA VAL A 620 10.03 -2.60 -23.29
C VAL A 620 11.52 -2.76 -23.00
N GLN A 621 11.96 -2.07 -21.96
CA GLN A 621 13.30 -2.16 -21.39
C GLN A 621 13.40 -3.23 -20.29
N LYS A 622 12.32 -3.48 -19.54
CA LYS A 622 12.27 -4.52 -18.50
C LYS A 622 11.06 -5.43 -18.65
N LEU A 623 11.29 -6.73 -18.74
CA LEU A 623 10.24 -7.74 -18.87
C LEU A 623 10.24 -8.68 -17.65
N SER A 624 9.08 -8.87 -17.04
CA SER A 624 8.85 -9.81 -15.94
C SER A 624 7.71 -10.79 -16.29
N LEU A 625 8.06 -12.01 -16.67
CA LEU A 625 7.12 -13.08 -17.01
C LEU A 625 6.81 -13.96 -15.79
N SER A 626 5.54 -14.12 -15.44
CA SER A 626 5.04 -15.03 -14.41
C SER A 626 4.35 -16.23 -15.05
N LEU A 627 5.15 -17.10 -15.67
CA LEU A 627 4.69 -18.26 -16.42
C LEU A 627 4.06 -19.30 -15.48
N ARG A 628 2.74 -19.48 -15.60
CA ARG A 628 1.98 -20.42 -14.76
C ARG A 628 2.15 -21.85 -15.23
N GLU A 629 2.08 -22.79 -14.29
CA GLU A 629 1.95 -24.21 -14.64
C GLU A 629 0.64 -24.42 -15.42
N SER A 630 0.76 -24.76 -16.72
CA SER A 630 -0.39 -25.14 -17.53
C SER A 630 -1.09 -26.31 -16.83
N SER A 631 -2.31 -26.09 -16.34
CA SER A 631 -3.07 -27.17 -15.71
C SER A 631 -3.11 -28.37 -16.66
N PRO A 632 -2.88 -29.61 -16.18
CA PRO A 632 -2.84 -30.80 -17.05
C PRO A 632 -4.19 -31.10 -17.74
N TYR A 633 -5.24 -30.33 -17.41
CA TYR A 633 -6.56 -30.37 -18.05
C TYR A 633 -6.77 -29.26 -19.09
N THR A 634 -5.88 -28.27 -19.17
CA THR A 634 -5.87 -27.21 -20.16
C THR A 634 -4.60 -27.32 -21.00
N TYR A 635 -4.62 -28.23 -21.98
CA TYR A 635 -3.59 -28.37 -23.03
C TYR A 635 -3.57 -27.21 -24.03
N ILE A 636 -3.93 -26.00 -23.59
CA ILE A 636 -3.58 -24.79 -24.33
C ILE A 636 -2.10 -24.61 -24.08
N HIS A 637 -1.29 -24.88 -25.10
CA HIS A 637 0.14 -24.59 -25.07
C HIS A 637 0.28 -23.08 -24.84
N ALA A 638 0.61 -22.67 -23.61
CA ALA A 638 1.08 -21.33 -23.34
C ALA A 638 2.30 -21.11 -24.24
N LYS A 639 2.11 -20.31 -25.28
CA LYS A 639 3.20 -19.97 -26.20
C LYS A 639 4.20 -19.17 -25.39
N VAL A 640 5.45 -19.62 -25.39
CA VAL A 640 6.57 -18.79 -24.96
C VAL A 640 6.56 -17.55 -25.86
N PRO A 641 6.58 -16.33 -25.30
CA PRO A 641 6.72 -15.14 -26.11
C PRO A 641 8.07 -15.18 -26.81
N GLU A 642 8.08 -15.00 -28.14
CA GLU A 642 9.33 -14.80 -28.86
C GLU A 642 9.92 -13.45 -28.44
N LEU A 643 11.13 -13.48 -27.87
CA LEU A 643 11.87 -12.27 -27.47
C LEU A 643 12.56 -11.59 -28.67
N CYS A 644 12.32 -12.09 -29.88
CA CYS A 644 12.85 -11.57 -31.14
C CYS A 644 12.42 -10.12 -31.37
N GLY A 645 13.35 -9.24 -31.77
CA GLY A 645 13.09 -7.83 -32.04
C GLY A 645 13.06 -6.89 -30.83
N CYS A 646 13.35 -7.40 -29.61
CA CYS A 646 13.37 -6.61 -28.37
C CYS A 646 14.66 -5.78 -28.22
N ASN A 647 14.96 -4.88 -29.17
CA ASN A 647 16.26 -4.20 -29.29
C ASN A 647 16.63 -3.27 -28.12
N VAL A 648 15.68 -2.92 -27.24
CA VAL A 648 15.91 -2.07 -26.05
C VAL A 648 15.73 -2.80 -24.71
N LEU A 649 15.40 -4.10 -24.73
CA LEU A 649 15.18 -4.90 -23.52
C LEU A 649 16.51 -5.14 -22.80
N THR A 650 16.71 -4.50 -21.63
CA THR A 650 17.94 -4.61 -20.83
C THR A 650 17.83 -5.62 -19.69
N SER A 651 16.62 -5.87 -19.16
CA SER A 651 16.39 -6.79 -18.03
C SER A 651 15.24 -7.78 -18.29
N LEU A 652 15.47 -9.06 -18.04
CA LEU A 652 14.54 -10.16 -18.22
C LEU A 652 14.38 -10.99 -16.93
N LYS A 653 13.20 -10.96 -16.31
CA LYS A 653 12.83 -11.81 -15.19
C LYS A 653 11.80 -12.86 -15.60
N ILE A 654 12.03 -14.12 -15.25
CA ILE A 654 11.10 -15.24 -15.50
C ILE A 654 10.82 -15.93 -14.17
N THR A 655 9.54 -16.04 -13.79
CA THR A 655 9.07 -16.70 -12.57
C THR A 655 8.18 -17.87 -12.94
N GLY A 656 8.54 -19.09 -12.54
CA GLY A 656 7.88 -20.33 -12.97
C GLY A 656 8.13 -20.66 -14.44
N GLY A 657 7.43 -21.68 -14.96
CA GLY A 657 7.37 -22.00 -16.39
C GLY A 657 8.66 -22.44 -17.09
N ILE A 658 9.77 -22.64 -16.38
CA ILE A 658 11.09 -22.84 -17.02
C ILE A 658 11.14 -24.02 -18.00
N TRP A 659 10.31 -25.05 -17.79
CA TRP A 659 10.18 -26.21 -18.68
C TRP A 659 9.63 -25.88 -20.08
N HIS A 660 9.07 -24.67 -20.29
CA HIS A 660 8.72 -24.18 -21.61
C HIS A 660 9.98 -23.85 -22.44
N TYR A 661 11.12 -23.62 -21.79
CA TYR A 661 12.45 -23.38 -22.38
C TYR A 661 13.37 -24.62 -22.33
N ARG A 662 12.81 -25.84 -22.48
CA ARG A 662 13.58 -27.11 -22.46
C ARG A 662 14.74 -27.22 -23.45
N ARG A 663 14.72 -26.41 -24.52
CA ARG A 663 15.79 -26.34 -25.54
C ARG A 663 16.78 -25.20 -25.27
N GLY A 664 16.69 -24.58 -24.10
CA GLY A 664 17.39 -23.37 -23.72
C GLY A 664 16.52 -22.12 -23.81
N LEU A 665 16.96 -21.07 -23.12
CA LEU A 665 16.39 -19.72 -23.16
C LEU A 665 17.21 -18.87 -24.15
N PRO A 666 16.65 -18.51 -25.32
CA PRO A 666 17.26 -17.52 -26.20
C PRO A 666 17.07 -16.12 -25.61
N VAL A 667 18.18 -15.44 -25.34
CA VAL A 667 18.25 -14.10 -24.75
C VAL A 667 18.67 -13.10 -25.84
N PRO A 668 17.92 -12.01 -26.07
CA PRO A 668 18.28 -10.99 -27.07
C PRO A 668 19.62 -10.28 -26.76
N PRO A 669 20.36 -9.78 -27.78
CA PRO A 669 21.65 -9.09 -27.60
C PRO A 669 21.62 -7.86 -26.68
N SER A 670 20.46 -7.23 -26.57
CA SER A 670 20.18 -6.04 -25.76
C SER A 670 20.13 -6.33 -24.25
N VAL A 671 19.86 -7.58 -23.87
CA VAL A 671 19.65 -7.95 -22.47
C VAL A 671 20.99 -8.02 -21.75
N LYS A 672 21.11 -7.23 -20.68
CA LYS A 672 22.25 -7.20 -19.76
C LYS A 672 22.02 -8.08 -18.54
N GLN A 673 20.76 -8.25 -18.12
CA GLN A 673 20.40 -8.87 -16.86
C GLN A 673 19.31 -9.93 -17.04
N VAL A 674 19.52 -11.12 -16.49
CA VAL A 674 18.54 -12.22 -16.52
C VAL A 674 18.33 -12.80 -15.12
N SER A 675 17.08 -12.94 -14.69
CA SER A 675 16.72 -13.45 -13.35
C SER A 675 15.64 -14.54 -13.46
N ILE A 676 15.90 -15.77 -13.01
CA ILE A 676 15.01 -16.92 -13.20
C ILE A 676 14.62 -17.58 -11.86
N TRP A 677 13.33 -17.62 -11.56
CA TRP A 677 12.77 -17.93 -10.24
C TRP A 677 11.77 -19.09 -10.31
N ASN A 678 12.19 -20.34 -10.13
CA ASN A 678 11.32 -21.51 -10.25
C ASN A 678 10.60 -21.89 -8.94
N GLN A 679 9.71 -21.01 -8.46
CA GLN A 679 9.04 -21.18 -7.16
C GLN A 679 7.83 -22.14 -7.14
N HIS A 680 7.26 -22.47 -8.30
CA HIS A 680 5.91 -23.07 -8.38
C HIS A 680 5.85 -24.57 -8.67
N TRP A 681 6.88 -25.35 -8.34
CA TRP A 681 6.85 -26.79 -8.65
C TRP A 681 5.97 -27.62 -7.70
N ASN A 682 4.88 -28.18 -8.24
CA ASN A 682 4.04 -29.12 -7.55
C ASN A 682 4.78 -30.46 -7.37
N ARG A 683 5.05 -30.87 -6.13
CA ARG A 683 6.03 -31.89 -5.66
C ARG A 683 6.09 -33.28 -6.35
N ARG A 684 5.27 -33.59 -7.37
CA ARG A 684 4.91 -34.98 -7.71
C ARG A 684 5.18 -35.51 -9.12
N LYS A 685 5.44 -34.72 -10.18
CA LYS A 685 5.31 -35.30 -11.55
C LYS A 685 6.34 -35.07 -12.66
N GLN A 686 7.25 -34.10 -12.62
CA GLN A 686 8.38 -34.09 -13.58
C GLN A 686 9.64 -33.62 -12.87
N HIS A 687 10.64 -34.50 -12.83
CA HIS A 687 12.03 -34.09 -12.72
C HIS A 687 12.44 -33.67 -14.13
N TRP A 688 13.18 -32.59 -14.22
CA TRP A 688 13.85 -32.26 -15.47
C TRP A 688 15.32 -32.65 -15.32
N GLU A 689 15.69 -33.66 -16.08
CA GLU A 689 17.05 -34.20 -16.13
C GLU A 689 17.71 -33.57 -17.35
N GLY A 690 18.47 -32.49 -17.15
CA GLY A 690 19.11 -31.75 -18.23
C GLY A 690 19.72 -30.42 -17.79
N VAL A 691 20.58 -29.88 -18.65
CA VAL A 691 21.27 -28.59 -18.46
C VAL A 691 20.35 -27.44 -18.92
N PHE A 692 20.23 -26.37 -18.13
CA PHE A 692 19.59 -25.13 -18.57
C PHE A 692 20.53 -24.30 -19.40
N PHE A 693 20.37 -24.38 -20.72
CA PHE A 693 21.17 -23.60 -21.64
C PHE A 693 20.62 -22.18 -21.80
N VAL A 694 21.43 -21.16 -21.53
CA VAL A 694 21.12 -19.75 -21.76
C VAL A 694 21.90 -19.29 -22.98
N THR A 695 21.19 -19.13 -24.11
CA THR A 695 21.80 -18.70 -25.37
C THR A 695 21.70 -17.19 -25.49
N THR A 696 22.81 -16.50 -25.22
CA THR A 696 22.98 -15.06 -25.43
C THR A 696 24.09 -14.79 -26.46
N PRO A 697 23.89 -13.85 -27.40
CA PRO A 697 24.94 -13.41 -28.34
C PRO A 697 25.86 -12.34 -27.74
N THR A 698 25.52 -11.79 -26.57
CA THR A 698 26.30 -10.80 -25.82
C THR A 698 26.51 -11.25 -24.37
N ARG A 699 27.61 -10.83 -23.76
CA ARG A 699 27.92 -11.19 -22.37
C ARG A 699 26.96 -10.48 -21.41
N LEU A 700 26.21 -11.26 -20.64
CA LEU A 700 25.36 -10.72 -19.57
C LEU A 700 26.22 -10.03 -18.49
N GLU A 701 25.76 -8.90 -18.00
CA GLU A 701 26.34 -8.21 -16.83
C GLU A 701 25.99 -8.98 -15.55
N HIS A 702 24.76 -9.49 -15.46
CA HIS A 702 24.28 -10.24 -14.29
C HIS A 702 23.31 -11.37 -14.68
N PHE A 703 23.48 -12.53 -14.04
CA PHE A 703 22.57 -13.67 -14.13
C PHE A 703 22.22 -14.19 -12.73
N GLU A 704 20.93 -14.30 -12.45
CA GLU A 704 20.37 -14.83 -11.19
C GLU A 704 19.52 -16.08 -11.49
N PHE A 705 19.76 -17.19 -10.79
CA PHE A 705 18.97 -18.41 -10.90
C PHE A 705 18.62 -18.99 -9.54
N PHE A 706 17.31 -19.19 -9.33
CA PHE A 706 16.73 -19.77 -8.14
C PHE A 706 15.89 -21.00 -8.55
N ASP A 707 16.41 -22.20 -8.32
CA ASP A 707 15.61 -23.44 -8.31
C ASP A 707 16.01 -24.32 -7.12
N PRO A 708 15.11 -24.56 -6.14
CA PRO A 708 15.43 -25.29 -4.91
C PRO A 708 15.61 -26.82 -5.11
N ARG A 709 15.83 -27.30 -6.34
CA ARG A 709 16.01 -28.74 -6.65
C ARG A 709 17.14 -29.07 -7.62
N TYR A 710 17.75 -28.09 -8.29
CA TYR A 710 18.84 -28.35 -9.24
C TYR A 710 20.13 -27.75 -8.69
N ASP A 711 20.93 -28.59 -8.04
CA ASP A 711 22.18 -28.16 -7.40
C ASP A 711 23.31 -27.84 -8.42
N ASN A 712 23.12 -28.10 -9.72
CA ASN A 712 24.03 -27.67 -10.78
C ASN A 712 23.41 -27.76 -12.19
N CYS A 713 24.14 -27.20 -13.17
CA CYS A 713 23.89 -27.23 -14.63
C CYS A 713 22.93 -26.17 -15.20
N VAL A 714 23.22 -24.89 -14.92
CA VAL A 714 23.02 -23.84 -15.94
C VAL A 714 24.27 -23.77 -16.80
N ALA A 715 24.13 -23.71 -18.12
CA ALA A 715 25.22 -23.47 -19.06
C ALA A 715 24.91 -22.25 -19.93
N PHE A 716 25.93 -21.56 -20.40
CA PHE A 716 25.80 -20.33 -21.17
C PHE A 716 26.54 -20.45 -22.50
N SER A 717 26.03 -19.82 -23.56
CA SER A 717 26.82 -19.60 -24.78
C SER A 717 27.94 -18.57 -24.56
N GLN A 718 27.79 -17.67 -23.59
CA GLN A 718 28.82 -16.73 -23.14
C GLN A 718 28.71 -16.53 -21.62
N GLN A 719 29.82 -16.71 -20.89
CA GLN A 719 29.82 -16.66 -19.43
C GLN A 719 29.50 -15.24 -18.90
N PRO A 720 28.46 -15.05 -18.06
CA PRO A 720 28.12 -13.75 -17.49
C PRO A 720 29.27 -13.11 -16.70
N ALA A 721 29.22 -11.80 -16.48
CA ALA A 721 30.15 -11.09 -15.61
C ALA A 721 29.90 -11.37 -14.12
N SER A 722 28.62 -11.48 -13.73
CA SER A 722 28.17 -11.91 -12.41
C SER A 722 27.17 -13.07 -12.55
N VAL A 723 27.38 -14.14 -11.78
CA VAL A 723 26.48 -15.30 -11.70
C VAL A 723 26.12 -15.52 -10.24
N PHE A 724 24.82 -15.54 -9.95
CA PHE A 724 24.25 -15.95 -8.67
C PHE A 724 23.33 -17.15 -8.89
N VAL A 725 23.64 -18.28 -8.24
CA VAL A 725 22.85 -19.51 -8.28
C VAL A 725 22.56 -19.92 -6.85
N GLU A 726 21.29 -19.86 -6.42
CA GLU A 726 20.92 -20.33 -5.09
C GLU A 726 20.55 -21.82 -5.13
N ASN A 727 21.50 -22.65 -4.69
CA ASN A 727 21.28 -24.08 -4.58
C ASN A 727 20.30 -24.42 -3.44
N GLY A 728 19.48 -25.44 -3.68
CA GLY A 728 18.42 -25.86 -2.76
C GLY A 728 18.93 -26.61 -1.51
N CYS A 729 20.19 -27.03 -1.51
CA CYS A 729 20.72 -28.06 -0.61
C CYS A 729 20.87 -27.59 0.87
N PRO A 730 20.15 -28.18 1.84
CA PRO A 730 20.22 -27.75 3.25
C PRO A 730 21.42 -28.28 4.05
N TRP A 731 22.41 -28.91 3.40
CA TRP A 731 23.43 -29.73 4.07
C TRP A 731 24.85 -29.47 3.56
N GLY A 732 25.49 -28.45 4.15
CA GLY A 732 26.96 -28.38 4.27
C GLY A 732 27.72 -27.75 3.09
N GLN A 733 28.66 -26.88 3.45
CA GLN A 733 29.66 -26.22 2.61
C GLN A 733 29.13 -25.24 1.55
N SER A 734 29.27 -23.95 1.87
CA SER A 734 29.30 -22.87 0.88
C SER A 734 30.50 -23.06 -0.04
N GLY A 735 30.23 -23.55 -1.25
CA GLY A 735 31.21 -23.54 -2.33
C GLY A 735 31.57 -22.11 -2.71
N SER A 736 32.87 -21.79 -2.69
CA SER A 736 33.40 -20.53 -3.23
C SER A 736 32.95 -20.33 -4.68
N LEU A 737 32.87 -19.06 -5.11
CA LEU A 737 32.72 -18.65 -6.51
C LEU A 737 33.62 -19.51 -7.41
N ALA A 738 33.01 -20.41 -8.19
CA ALA A 738 33.73 -21.26 -9.12
C ALA A 738 34.09 -20.46 -10.37
N SER A 739 35.36 -20.12 -10.54
CA SER A 739 35.91 -19.74 -11.82
C SER A 739 35.86 -20.95 -12.75
N PHE A 740 34.92 -20.97 -13.69
CA PHE A 740 34.91 -21.97 -14.76
C PHE A 740 36.08 -21.70 -15.71
N ASP A 741 36.98 -22.66 -15.81
CA ASP A 741 38.13 -22.61 -16.71
C ASP A 741 37.68 -22.85 -18.16
N SER A 742 38.15 -22.03 -19.09
CA SER A 742 37.52 -21.86 -20.41
C SER A 742 38.05 -22.81 -21.50
N THR A 743 38.59 -23.98 -21.11
CA THR A 743 39.18 -24.96 -22.04
C THR A 743 38.45 -26.30 -21.98
N LEU A 744 37.32 -26.39 -22.68
CA LEU A 744 36.79 -27.61 -23.30
C LEU A 744 35.64 -27.23 -24.24
N LEU A 745 35.98 -27.03 -25.52
CA LEU A 745 35.09 -26.92 -26.67
C LEU A 745 35.56 -27.91 -27.73
#